data_AF-A0A7Y1ZJF3-F1
#
_entry.id   AF-A0A7Y1ZJF3-F1
#
_cell.length_a   1.000
_cell.length_b   1.000
_cell.length_c   1.000
_cell.angle_alpha   90.00
_cell.angle_beta   90.00
_cell.angle_gamma   90.00
#
_symmetry.space_group_name_H-M   'P 1'
#
loop_
_entity.id
_entity.type
_entity.pdbx_description
1 polymer ?
#
loop_
_entity_poly.entity_id
_entity_poly.type
_entity_poly.pdbx_seq_one_letter_code
_entity_poly.pdbx_strand_id
1 'polypeptide(L)'
;MNKKPDIVSLKWVIGLMQNQADAAEAALVEFGNDTSQKQALLRCMWAVHQITSTLKALGMRKAEYLTLEMERSLNYLYKDKLSPERAKLAMGGVMQGLKLIPAYLEHTECERLDTGRGLERYVNDLRRWIGEKPKARGFFFHLAIEPGAGITEGAEQASDEEIVSRANVMLAPYLEMAKQGLKRRNVAESMKTVARVARKMQMLFRGSETERFWFTMIGLCEGMAAGLVQPDECIAQVFKAGAFTIKHARENGASIDASIDYDSYVTQMLYYVAASKGSPVHITAVRSAFGIDENTLDEANRGLVHNDAIEIALQGAYDQLSTVMEFVQTTELAALAATPEDQCDESVLDAVEAAQHRLVAAGQMEHAETLKTVRSQFNWLFQNNGEVSSGKLRAAIDKITDGIVNVVQDLEHKLKYGMNSNFSGQEFELRRSVADATFRQMGLVENNLHRILRRKALGAAIAAKPADDMALLRLTCALQRYLNKSDQGYEELREQIRRADNGEADIDALFALAQDFTAELEQISEQDCLQDSLALLEEISGALMFSGMAEEGQVMERCHTWLAAAADAGAVSEDDAFRCFADAFAHIEMHLQRSLLDPLDDTSHMLALAVQRSEELERMSEVAAMPQRLLTPVVTAPAEPATKKITTIPPAAAKKQEIEDDDITPEFREVFMEESEEIIEELQTLLPDWLNSRGADETLKEIRRHFHTFKGNGRAVGANVLGELGWSVQDMLDRVLDGELVVSDQLVGLLEEVVNALPELLAAYCASEEPDLRRVRLLTQACFASARGESVVLAELTRTAGVAPTADEVAVAMPATEPLAH
;
A
#
# COMPACT_ATOMS: atom_id res chain seq x y z
N MET A 1 -3.31 -19.70 -3.55
CA MET A 1 -2.44 -18.51 -3.56
C MET A 1 -1.90 -18.36 -2.15
N ASN A 2 -0.61 -18.54 -1.92
CA ASN A 2 -0.02 -18.18 -0.63
C ASN A 2 0.38 -16.72 -0.75
N LYS A 3 -0.43 -15.83 -0.18
CA LYS A 3 -0.11 -14.40 -0.05
C LYS A 3 1.13 -14.31 0.86
N LYS A 4 2.09 -13.45 0.52
CA LYS A 4 3.09 -12.95 1.48
C LYS A 4 2.33 -12.44 2.71
N PRO A 5 2.93 -12.47 3.93
CA PRO A 5 2.22 -11.98 5.09
C PRO A 5 1.70 -10.57 4.81
N ASP A 6 0.41 -10.36 5.03
CA ASP A 6 -0.24 -9.08 4.80
C ASP A 6 0.09 -8.16 5.97
N ILE A 7 1.23 -7.49 5.86
CA ILE A 7 1.75 -6.65 6.94
C ILE A 7 0.95 -5.35 7.08
N VAL A 8 0.27 -4.92 6.01
CA VAL A 8 -0.61 -3.75 6.04
C VAL A 8 -1.79 -4.05 6.95
N SER A 9 -2.51 -5.15 6.67
CA SER A 9 -3.61 -5.62 7.53
C SER A 9 -3.15 -5.94 8.95
N LEU A 10 -1.90 -6.40 9.14
CA LEU A 10 -1.35 -6.70 10.47
C LEU A 10 -1.38 -5.47 11.40
N LYS A 11 -0.98 -4.29 10.92
CA LYS A 11 -0.96 -3.05 11.72
C LYS A 11 -2.32 -2.75 12.34
N TRP A 12 -3.39 -2.92 11.56
CA TRP A 12 -4.77 -2.70 11.98
C TRP A 12 -5.26 -3.72 13.02
N VAL A 13 -4.85 -4.98 12.88
CA VAL A 13 -5.35 -6.06 13.76
C VAL A 13 -4.46 -6.36 14.97
N ILE A 14 -3.26 -5.77 15.08
CA ILE A 14 -2.36 -5.98 16.22
C ILE A 14 -3.05 -5.64 17.54
N GLY A 15 -3.67 -4.46 17.64
CA GLY A 15 -4.37 -4.03 18.86
C GLY A 15 -5.54 -4.96 19.22
N LEU A 16 -6.27 -5.44 18.21
CA LEU A 16 -7.32 -6.45 18.41
C LEU A 16 -6.74 -7.77 18.93
N MET A 17 -5.68 -8.29 18.33
CA MET A 17 -5.04 -9.54 18.75
C MET A 17 -4.41 -9.44 20.15
N GLN A 18 -3.85 -8.29 20.51
CA GLN A 18 -3.37 -8.00 21.86
C GLN A 18 -4.52 -8.07 22.88
N ASN A 19 -5.64 -7.39 22.60
CA ASN A 19 -6.83 -7.46 23.45
C ASN A 19 -7.36 -8.90 23.60
N GLN A 20 -7.34 -9.70 22.53
CA GLN A 20 -7.71 -11.11 22.59
C GLN A 20 -6.72 -11.96 23.39
N ALA A 21 -5.42 -11.66 23.32
CA ALA A 21 -4.40 -12.34 24.11
C ALA A 21 -4.60 -12.05 25.61
N ASP A 22 -4.87 -10.80 25.98
CA ASP A 22 -5.16 -10.40 27.36
C ASP A 22 -6.44 -11.06 27.90
N ALA A 23 -7.50 -11.10 27.09
CA ALA A 23 -8.73 -11.80 27.44
C ALA A 23 -8.50 -13.30 27.63
N ALA A 24 -7.67 -13.92 26.79
CA ALA A 24 -7.29 -15.32 26.92
C ALA A 24 -6.43 -15.58 28.16
N GLU A 25 -5.53 -14.67 28.53
CA GLU A 25 -4.70 -14.74 29.74
C GLU A 25 -5.59 -14.69 30.99
N ALA A 26 -6.49 -13.71 31.07
CA ALA A 26 -7.42 -13.57 32.20
C ALA A 26 -8.28 -14.83 32.38
N ALA A 27 -8.84 -15.36 31.29
CA ALA A 27 -9.64 -16.58 31.32
C ALA A 27 -8.84 -17.83 31.71
N LEU A 28 -7.56 -17.92 31.32
CA LEU A 28 -6.68 -19.02 31.69
C LEU A 28 -6.30 -18.97 33.19
N VAL A 29 -6.08 -17.77 33.73
CA VAL A 29 -5.82 -17.55 35.17
C VAL A 29 -7.03 -17.96 36.00
N GLU A 30 -8.24 -17.56 35.58
CA GLU A 30 -9.49 -17.94 36.22
C GLU A 30 -9.67 -19.47 36.27
N PHE A 31 -9.45 -20.15 35.14
CA PHE A 31 -9.48 -21.62 35.10
C PHE A 31 -8.38 -22.26 35.98
N GLY A 32 -7.21 -21.63 36.09
CA GLY A 32 -6.12 -22.12 36.94
C GLY A 32 -6.41 -22.01 38.44
N ASN A 33 -7.20 -21.01 38.84
CA ASN A 33 -7.67 -20.87 40.22
C ASN A 33 -8.73 -21.92 40.57
N ASP A 34 -9.61 -22.26 39.62
CA ASP A 34 -10.62 -23.30 39.78
C ASP A 34 -10.79 -24.15 38.51
N THR A 35 -10.10 -25.29 38.47
CA THR A 35 -10.10 -26.20 37.32
C THR A 35 -11.45 -26.88 37.07
N SER A 36 -12.43 -26.73 37.97
CA SER A 36 -13.79 -27.23 37.74
C SER A 36 -14.58 -26.32 36.79
N GLN A 37 -14.19 -25.06 36.63
CA GLN A 37 -14.89 -24.07 35.79
C GLN A 37 -14.48 -24.15 34.33
N LYS A 38 -15.00 -25.16 33.63
CA LYS A 38 -14.75 -25.38 32.20
C LYS A 38 -15.18 -24.22 31.29
N GLN A 39 -16.07 -23.33 31.73
CA GLN A 39 -16.47 -22.14 30.98
C GLN A 39 -15.32 -21.15 30.76
N ALA A 40 -14.47 -20.93 31.77
CA ALA A 40 -13.29 -20.07 31.64
C ALA A 40 -12.31 -20.62 30.58
N LEU A 41 -12.10 -21.94 30.57
CA LEU A 41 -11.28 -22.60 29.56
C LEU A 41 -11.85 -22.48 28.14
N LEU A 42 -13.18 -22.53 27.98
CA LEU A 42 -13.84 -22.32 26.68
C LEU A 42 -13.66 -20.87 26.18
N ARG A 43 -13.74 -19.88 27.07
CA ARG A 43 -13.45 -18.47 26.72
C ARG A 43 -12.01 -18.28 26.26
N CYS A 44 -11.05 -18.86 26.99
CA CYS A 44 -9.65 -18.86 26.61
C CYS A 44 -9.44 -19.50 25.22
N MET A 45 -10.05 -20.67 24.98
CA MET A 45 -9.96 -21.36 23.69
C MET A 45 -10.59 -20.56 22.55
N TRP A 46 -11.72 -19.87 22.79
CA TRP A 46 -12.35 -19.03 21.78
C TRP A 46 -11.47 -17.82 21.42
N ALA A 47 -10.90 -17.13 22.40
CA ALA A 47 -10.01 -16.00 22.17
C ALA A 47 -8.74 -16.42 21.40
N VAL A 48 -8.09 -17.53 21.79
CA VAL A 48 -6.96 -18.09 21.03
C VAL A 48 -7.37 -18.46 19.61
N HIS A 49 -8.58 -18.99 19.41
CA HIS A 49 -9.08 -19.32 18.08
C HIS A 49 -9.30 -18.10 17.17
N GLN A 50 -9.72 -16.96 17.74
CA GLN A 50 -9.78 -15.71 16.99
C GLN A 50 -8.38 -15.30 16.53
N ILE A 51 -7.40 -15.33 17.42
CA ILE A 51 -5.99 -15.03 17.07
C ILE A 51 -5.51 -15.95 15.95
N THR A 52 -5.72 -17.27 16.05
CA THR A 52 -5.34 -18.22 14.97
C THR A 52 -6.01 -17.88 13.64
N SER A 53 -7.30 -17.53 13.67
CA SER A 53 -8.07 -17.22 12.45
C SER A 53 -7.53 -15.96 11.77
N THR A 54 -7.22 -14.92 12.55
CA THR A 54 -6.61 -13.69 12.06
C THR A 54 -5.22 -13.95 11.48
N LEU A 55 -4.33 -14.65 12.21
CA LEU A 55 -2.98 -15.01 11.71
C LEU A 55 -3.04 -15.78 10.38
N LYS A 56 -4.02 -16.67 10.24
CA LYS A 56 -4.23 -17.44 9.02
C LYS A 56 -4.70 -16.56 7.86
N ALA A 57 -5.61 -15.62 8.10
CA ALA A 57 -6.05 -14.65 7.11
C ALA A 57 -4.88 -13.79 6.61
N LEU A 58 -4.01 -13.35 7.53
CA LEU A 58 -2.79 -12.60 7.24
C LEU A 58 -1.68 -13.42 6.59
N GLY A 59 -1.82 -14.73 6.41
CA GLY A 59 -0.76 -15.58 5.83
C GLY A 59 0.44 -15.84 6.75
N MET A 60 0.35 -15.53 8.06
CA MET A 60 1.41 -15.70 9.06
C MET A 60 1.53 -17.17 9.54
N ARG A 61 1.95 -18.06 8.64
CA ARG A 61 1.97 -19.52 8.83
C ARG A 61 2.84 -19.99 9.99
N LYS A 62 3.94 -19.31 10.31
CA LYS A 62 4.84 -19.70 11.42
C LYS A 62 4.26 -19.30 12.77
N ALA A 63 3.69 -18.09 12.86
CA ALA A 63 2.90 -17.67 14.02
C ALA A 63 1.71 -18.61 14.28
N GLU A 64 1.01 -19.01 13.22
CA GLU A 64 -0.11 -19.96 13.27
C GLU A 64 0.29 -21.29 13.94
N TYR A 65 1.54 -21.75 13.80
CA TYR A 65 1.99 -22.97 14.49
C TYR A 65 1.93 -22.86 16.02
N LEU A 66 2.18 -21.68 16.58
CA LEU A 66 2.08 -21.48 18.03
C LEU A 66 0.63 -21.54 18.48
N THR A 67 -0.25 -20.76 17.86
CA THR A 67 -1.64 -20.66 18.29
C THR A 67 -2.43 -21.95 18.05
N LEU A 68 -2.14 -22.69 16.96
CA LEU A 68 -2.71 -24.03 16.74
C LEU A 68 -2.31 -25.02 17.84
N GLU A 69 -1.07 -25.00 18.30
CA GLU A 69 -0.65 -25.88 19.41
C GLU A 69 -1.18 -25.41 20.76
N MET A 70 -1.44 -24.12 20.93
CA MET A 70 -2.18 -23.59 22.08
C MET A 70 -3.63 -24.11 22.08
N GLU A 71 -4.36 -24.00 20.96
CA GLU A 71 -5.71 -24.55 20.81
C GLU A 71 -5.73 -26.05 21.09
N ARG A 72 -4.77 -26.80 20.54
CA ARG A 72 -4.65 -28.23 20.76
C ARG A 72 -4.43 -28.54 22.23
N SER A 73 -3.59 -27.78 22.92
CA SER A 73 -3.34 -27.92 24.36
C SER A 73 -4.58 -27.62 25.19
N LEU A 74 -5.30 -26.56 24.88
CA LEU A 74 -6.57 -26.19 25.51
C LEU A 74 -7.64 -27.26 25.31
N ASN A 75 -7.73 -27.86 24.12
CA ASN A 75 -8.66 -28.96 23.83
C ASN A 75 -8.32 -30.24 24.64
N TYR A 76 -7.03 -30.53 24.84
CA TYR A 76 -6.59 -31.65 25.69
C TYR A 76 -6.90 -31.41 27.17
N LEU A 77 -6.73 -30.17 27.66
CA LEU A 77 -7.15 -29.73 28.99
C LEU A 77 -8.67 -29.83 29.17
N TYR A 78 -9.44 -29.40 28.16
CA TYR A 78 -10.89 -29.43 28.21
C TYR A 78 -11.42 -30.86 28.32
N LYS A 79 -10.85 -31.79 27.53
CA LYS A 79 -11.21 -33.22 27.51
C LYS A 79 -10.59 -34.06 28.63
N ASP A 80 -9.89 -33.43 29.58
CA ASP A 80 -9.23 -34.11 30.71
C ASP A 80 -8.29 -35.25 30.26
N LYS A 81 -7.60 -35.07 29.11
CA LYS A 81 -6.70 -36.07 28.53
C LYS A 81 -5.28 -36.04 29.11
N LEU A 82 -4.98 -35.05 29.94
CA LEU A 82 -3.65 -34.82 30.50
C LEU A 82 -3.58 -35.26 31.96
N SER A 83 -2.42 -35.74 32.39
CA SER A 83 -2.16 -35.93 33.81
C SER A 83 -2.11 -34.58 34.54
N PRO A 84 -2.36 -34.51 35.86
CA PRO A 84 -2.36 -33.24 36.61
C PRO A 84 -1.06 -32.43 36.47
N GLU A 85 0.09 -33.10 36.43
CA GLU A 85 1.39 -32.45 36.21
C GLU A 85 1.52 -31.86 34.81
N ARG A 86 1.13 -32.63 33.77
CA ARG A 86 1.16 -32.17 32.38
C ARG A 86 0.13 -31.07 32.11
N ALA A 87 -1.01 -31.09 32.79
CA ALA A 87 -2.01 -30.05 32.69
C ALA A 87 -1.46 -28.69 33.15
N LYS A 88 -0.76 -28.66 34.29
CA LYS A 88 -0.10 -27.43 34.79
C LYS A 88 0.98 -26.93 33.83
N LEU A 89 1.79 -27.83 33.28
CA LEU A 89 2.82 -27.47 32.29
C LEU A 89 2.19 -26.94 30.99
N ALA A 90 1.15 -27.58 30.48
CA ALA A 90 0.43 -27.14 29.30
C ALA A 90 -0.20 -25.75 29.51
N MET A 91 -0.82 -25.49 30.66
CA MET A 91 -1.33 -24.16 31.00
C MET A 91 -0.21 -23.11 31.07
N GLY A 92 0.90 -23.42 31.74
CA GLY A 92 2.07 -22.52 31.76
C GLY A 92 2.64 -22.26 30.37
N GLY A 93 2.60 -23.26 29.50
CA GLY A 93 2.92 -23.15 28.09
C GLY A 93 2.02 -22.21 27.29
N VAL A 94 0.71 -22.38 27.43
CA VAL A 94 -0.27 -21.51 26.77
C VAL A 94 -0.09 -20.08 27.26
N MET A 95 0.13 -19.89 28.57
CA MET A 95 0.42 -18.57 29.15
C MET A 95 1.68 -17.93 28.53
N GLN A 96 2.77 -18.70 28.39
CA GLN A 96 3.98 -18.20 27.73
C GLN A 96 3.74 -17.87 26.26
N GLY A 97 2.95 -18.68 25.55
CA GLY A 97 2.54 -18.40 24.17
C GLY A 97 1.75 -17.09 24.06
N LEU A 98 0.78 -16.86 24.94
CA LEU A 98 -0.01 -15.62 24.99
C LEU A 98 0.86 -14.39 25.18
N LYS A 99 1.91 -14.47 26.03
CA LYS A 99 2.86 -13.37 26.24
C LYS A 99 3.83 -13.15 25.09
N LEU A 100 4.10 -14.21 24.32
CA LEU A 100 5.00 -14.13 23.17
C LEU A 100 4.31 -13.53 21.93
N ILE A 101 3.01 -13.81 21.73
CA ILE A 101 2.29 -13.38 20.52
C ILE A 101 2.41 -11.88 20.30
N PRO A 102 2.12 -10.98 21.26
CA PRO A 102 2.28 -9.54 21.06
C PRO A 102 3.68 -9.14 20.57
N ALA A 103 4.73 -9.61 21.26
CA ALA A 103 6.11 -9.34 20.88
C ALA A 103 6.50 -9.92 19.51
N TYR A 104 5.90 -11.05 19.12
CA TYR A 104 6.12 -11.64 17.81
C TYR A 104 5.41 -10.88 16.70
N LEU A 105 4.19 -10.37 16.95
CA LEU A 105 3.45 -9.56 16.00
C LEU A 105 4.18 -8.25 15.71
N GLU A 106 4.64 -7.57 16.75
CA GLU A 106 5.45 -6.35 16.64
C GLU A 106 6.77 -6.61 15.90
N HIS A 107 7.45 -7.72 16.19
CA HIS A 107 8.63 -8.13 15.42
C HIS A 107 8.31 -8.39 13.95
N THR A 108 7.18 -9.02 13.66
CA THR A 108 6.75 -9.31 12.28
C THR A 108 6.39 -8.02 11.53
N GLU A 109 5.77 -7.06 12.22
CA GLU A 109 5.52 -5.72 11.69
C GLU A 109 6.83 -5.00 11.37
N CYS A 110 7.79 -4.99 12.30
CA CYS A 110 9.11 -4.38 12.09
C CYS A 110 9.88 -5.03 10.94
N GLU A 111 9.96 -6.37 10.91
CA GLU A 111 10.70 -7.11 9.87
C GLU A 111 9.92 -7.25 8.56
N ARG A 112 8.65 -6.83 8.53
CA ARG A 112 7.72 -7.05 7.42
C ARG A 112 7.62 -8.52 6.95
N LEU A 113 7.99 -9.47 7.82
CA LEU A 113 8.16 -10.88 7.48
C LEU A 113 7.84 -11.80 8.66
N ASP A 114 7.16 -12.92 8.36
CA ASP A 114 6.91 -14.01 9.32
C ASP A 114 8.19 -14.87 9.48
N THR A 115 9.15 -14.35 10.25
CA THR A 115 10.49 -14.94 10.37
C THR A 115 10.49 -16.28 11.12
N GLY A 116 9.54 -16.50 12.03
CA GLY A 116 9.47 -17.65 12.93
C GLY A 116 10.41 -17.55 14.12
N ARG A 117 11.10 -16.42 14.28
CA ARG A 117 12.12 -16.19 15.30
C ARG A 117 11.57 -16.41 16.69
N GLY A 118 12.27 -17.20 17.49
CA GLY A 118 11.90 -17.50 18.87
C GLY A 118 10.71 -18.45 19.06
N LEU A 119 9.93 -18.78 18.02
CA LEU A 119 8.71 -19.61 18.16
C LEU A 119 8.99 -21.09 18.44
N GLU A 120 10.10 -21.63 17.90
CA GLU A 120 10.40 -23.08 17.92
C GLU A 120 10.23 -23.68 19.32
N ARG A 121 10.82 -23.03 20.33
CA ARG A 121 10.83 -23.51 21.71
C ARG A 121 9.41 -23.67 22.25
N TYR A 122 8.59 -22.63 22.12
CA TYR A 122 7.24 -22.59 22.69
C TYR A 122 6.31 -23.60 22.01
N VAL A 123 6.38 -23.69 20.67
CA VAL A 123 5.62 -24.69 19.91
C VAL A 123 5.99 -26.11 20.36
N ASN A 124 7.29 -26.41 20.48
CA ASN A 124 7.75 -27.74 20.82
C ASN A 124 7.54 -28.10 22.29
N ASP A 125 7.57 -27.12 23.20
CA ASP A 125 7.23 -27.32 24.61
C ASP A 125 5.75 -27.69 24.77
N LEU A 126 4.82 -26.96 24.11
CA LEU A 126 3.40 -27.31 24.08
C LEU A 126 3.17 -28.73 23.58
N ARG A 127 3.75 -29.08 22.42
CA ARG A 127 3.66 -30.43 21.83
C ARG A 127 4.20 -31.50 22.77
N ARG A 128 5.33 -31.24 23.43
CA ARG A 128 5.93 -32.15 24.40
C ARG A 128 5.00 -32.42 25.59
N TRP A 129 4.34 -31.39 26.13
CA TRP A 129 3.46 -31.55 27.29
C TRP A 129 2.16 -32.30 26.98
N ILE A 130 1.64 -32.19 25.75
CA ILE A 130 0.50 -32.98 25.29
C ILE A 130 0.89 -34.39 24.78
N GLY A 131 2.18 -34.70 24.71
CA GLY A 131 2.70 -36.01 24.29
C GLY A 131 2.83 -36.19 22.78
N GLU A 132 2.82 -35.11 22.02
CA GLU A 132 3.05 -35.08 20.58
C GLU A 132 4.54 -35.01 20.26
N LYS A 133 4.92 -35.44 19.04
CA LYS A 133 6.32 -35.34 18.57
C LYS A 133 6.69 -33.87 18.29
N PRO A 134 7.91 -33.41 18.58
CA PRO A 134 8.36 -32.08 18.21
C PRO A 134 8.24 -31.84 16.70
N LYS A 135 7.90 -30.60 16.35
CA LYS A 135 7.90 -30.11 14.98
C LYS A 135 9.35 -29.86 14.53
N ALA A 136 9.63 -30.12 13.25
CA ALA A 136 10.98 -29.96 12.71
C ALA A 136 11.41 -28.48 12.76
N ARG A 137 12.67 -28.25 13.16
CA ARG A 137 13.24 -26.92 13.37
C ARG A 137 13.29 -26.08 12.08
N GLY A 138 13.49 -26.73 10.94
CA GLY A 138 13.50 -26.06 9.63
C GLY A 138 12.23 -25.26 9.33
N PHE A 139 11.08 -25.59 9.94
CA PHE A 139 9.84 -24.82 9.77
C PHE A 139 9.87 -23.41 10.39
N PHE A 140 10.75 -23.18 11.36
CA PHE A 140 10.87 -21.90 12.08
C PHE A 140 12.06 -21.06 11.59
N PHE A 141 12.89 -21.62 10.71
CA PHE A 141 14.07 -20.93 10.20
C PHE A 141 13.68 -19.92 9.11
N HIS A 142 14.36 -18.77 9.13
CA HIS A 142 14.32 -17.77 8.07
C HIS A 142 15.73 -17.28 7.76
N LEU A 143 15.98 -17.03 6.49
CA LEU A 143 17.18 -16.36 5.99
C LEU A 143 16.74 -15.56 4.77
N ALA A 144 17.06 -14.27 4.72
CA ALA A 144 16.84 -13.45 3.54
C ALA A 144 17.67 -14.01 2.37
N ILE A 145 17.05 -14.13 1.19
CA ILE A 145 17.69 -14.69 0.01
C ILE A 145 17.87 -13.58 -1.02
N GLU A 146 19.12 -13.27 -1.33
CA GLU A 146 19.45 -12.32 -2.40
C GLU A 146 18.88 -12.78 -3.76
N PRO A 147 18.34 -11.89 -4.61
CA PRO A 147 17.71 -12.25 -5.89
C PRO A 147 18.58 -13.11 -6.81
N GLY A 148 19.91 -12.93 -6.80
CA GLY A 148 20.85 -13.74 -7.59
C GLY A 148 21.39 -15.00 -6.89
N ALA A 149 21.15 -15.20 -5.59
CA ALA A 149 21.77 -16.28 -4.83
C ALA A 149 21.41 -17.66 -5.40
N GLY A 150 22.42 -18.50 -5.67
CA GLY A 150 22.21 -19.85 -6.18
C GLY A 150 21.66 -19.94 -7.62
N ILE A 151 21.64 -18.83 -8.37
CA ILE A 151 21.25 -18.77 -9.78
C ILE A 151 22.49 -18.49 -10.63
N THR A 152 22.63 -19.17 -11.77
CA THR A 152 23.72 -18.89 -12.72
C THR A 152 23.36 -17.67 -13.57
N GLU A 153 24.08 -16.55 -13.39
CA GLU A 153 23.93 -15.36 -14.24
C GLU A 153 24.24 -15.63 -15.72
N GLY A 154 23.42 -15.07 -16.62
CA GLY A 154 23.62 -15.12 -18.08
C GLY A 154 23.50 -16.51 -18.70
N ALA A 155 22.93 -17.49 -17.99
CA ALA A 155 22.72 -18.83 -18.51
C ALA A 155 21.41 -18.93 -19.31
N GLU A 156 21.44 -19.63 -20.44
CA GLU A 156 20.24 -19.99 -21.19
C GLU A 156 19.56 -21.22 -20.57
N GLN A 157 18.25 -21.12 -20.36
CA GLN A 157 17.41 -22.22 -19.90
C GLN A 157 17.24 -23.26 -21.02
N ALA A 158 17.06 -24.53 -20.66
CA ALA A 158 16.77 -25.58 -21.64
C ALA A 158 15.39 -25.38 -22.29
N SER A 159 15.20 -25.91 -23.50
CA SER A 159 13.91 -25.80 -24.20
C SER A 159 12.82 -26.62 -23.50
N ASP A 160 11.56 -26.19 -23.65
CA ASP A 160 10.39 -26.88 -23.10
C ASP A 160 10.36 -28.37 -23.46
N GLU A 161 10.66 -28.70 -24.72
CA GLU A 161 10.71 -30.08 -25.21
C GLU A 161 11.77 -30.91 -24.47
N GLU A 162 12.96 -30.34 -24.23
CA GLU A 162 14.00 -31.03 -23.47
C GLU A 162 13.57 -31.21 -22.00
N ILE A 163 13.03 -30.17 -21.37
CA ILE A 163 12.58 -30.21 -19.98
C ILE A 163 11.51 -31.29 -19.80
N VAL A 164 10.49 -31.32 -20.65
CA VAL A 164 9.40 -32.31 -20.60
C VAL A 164 9.96 -33.73 -20.79
N SER A 165 10.80 -33.94 -21.81
CA SER A 165 11.39 -35.25 -22.12
C SER A 165 12.22 -35.79 -20.95
N ARG A 166 13.04 -34.94 -20.33
CA ARG A 166 13.91 -35.32 -19.20
C ARG A 166 13.09 -35.54 -17.93
N ALA A 167 12.13 -34.66 -17.61
CA ALA A 167 11.30 -34.74 -16.41
C ALA A 167 10.49 -36.05 -16.37
N ASN A 168 9.98 -36.51 -17.51
CA ASN A 168 9.26 -37.78 -17.66
C ASN A 168 10.04 -38.99 -17.09
N VAL A 169 11.35 -39.04 -17.33
CA VAL A 169 12.20 -40.17 -16.91
C VAL A 169 12.68 -40.02 -15.46
N MET A 170 12.69 -38.82 -14.90
CA MET A 170 13.27 -38.52 -13.59
C MET A 170 12.30 -38.68 -12.42
N LEU A 171 10.99 -38.52 -12.63
CA LEU A 171 10.01 -38.52 -11.53
C LEU A 171 9.95 -39.84 -10.75
N ALA A 172 9.90 -40.98 -11.45
CA ALA A 172 9.82 -42.30 -10.82
C ALA A 172 11.05 -42.63 -9.95
N PRO A 173 12.30 -42.54 -10.46
CA PRO A 173 13.48 -42.80 -9.63
C PRO A 173 13.63 -41.80 -8.49
N TYR A 174 13.21 -40.54 -8.67
CA TYR A 174 13.19 -39.54 -7.61
C TYR A 174 12.28 -39.97 -6.45
N LEU A 175 11.01 -40.29 -6.74
CA LEU A 175 10.01 -40.68 -5.73
C LEU A 175 10.41 -41.95 -4.97
N GLU A 176 10.93 -42.95 -5.68
CA GLU A 176 11.35 -44.21 -5.07
C GLU A 176 12.49 -43.98 -4.07
N MET A 177 13.53 -43.27 -4.49
CA MET A 177 14.74 -43.05 -3.68
C MET A 177 14.49 -42.05 -2.54
N ALA A 178 13.73 -40.98 -2.79
CA ALA A 178 13.31 -40.06 -1.72
C ALA A 178 12.55 -40.81 -0.61
N LYS A 179 11.62 -41.70 -0.98
CA LYS A 179 10.88 -42.55 -0.03
C LYS A 179 11.80 -43.50 0.75
N GLN A 180 12.81 -44.09 0.10
CA GLN A 180 13.78 -44.96 0.79
C GLN A 180 14.62 -44.18 1.81
N GLY A 181 15.12 -43.00 1.42
CA GLY A 181 15.88 -42.12 2.31
C GLY A 181 15.08 -41.66 3.52
N LEU A 182 13.82 -41.24 3.33
CA LEU A 182 12.91 -40.85 4.43
C LEU A 182 12.63 -42.02 5.39
N LYS A 183 12.56 -43.25 4.86
CA LYS A 183 12.43 -44.48 5.67
C LYS A 183 13.73 -44.94 6.32
N ARG A 184 14.82 -44.17 6.19
CA ARG A 184 16.16 -44.48 6.70
C ARG A 184 16.71 -45.80 6.16
N ARG A 185 16.38 -46.15 4.92
CA ARG A 185 16.87 -47.35 4.23
C ARG A 185 17.84 -46.94 3.13
N ASN A 186 19.02 -47.55 3.07
CA ASN A 186 20.06 -47.26 2.06
C ASN A 186 20.25 -45.76 1.82
N VAL A 187 20.31 -44.96 2.89
CA VAL A 187 20.21 -43.49 2.83
C VAL A 187 21.27 -42.91 1.91
N ALA A 188 22.53 -43.34 2.04
CA ALA A 188 23.63 -42.86 1.20
C ALA A 188 23.37 -43.08 -0.31
N GLU A 189 22.95 -44.27 -0.72
CA GLU A 189 22.73 -44.57 -2.14
C GLU A 189 21.44 -43.93 -2.68
N SER A 190 20.40 -43.88 -1.85
CA SER A 190 19.15 -43.22 -2.17
C SER A 190 19.38 -41.72 -2.41
N MET A 191 20.10 -41.06 -1.50
CA MET A 191 20.38 -39.62 -1.58
C MET A 191 21.34 -39.26 -2.71
N LYS A 192 22.31 -40.13 -3.06
CA LYS A 192 23.10 -39.96 -4.30
C LYS A 192 22.23 -39.94 -5.55
N THR A 193 21.20 -40.79 -5.60
CA THR A 193 20.29 -40.84 -6.76
C THR A 193 19.37 -39.63 -6.80
N VAL A 194 18.82 -39.21 -5.65
CA VAL A 194 18.02 -37.98 -5.55
C VAL A 194 18.86 -36.75 -5.92
N ALA A 195 20.09 -36.64 -5.42
CA ALA A 195 21.02 -35.57 -5.80
C ALA A 195 21.34 -35.57 -7.29
N ARG A 196 21.46 -36.74 -7.94
CA ARG A 196 21.68 -36.85 -9.39
C ARG A 196 20.48 -36.33 -10.18
N VAL A 197 19.26 -36.61 -9.73
CA VAL A 197 18.04 -36.03 -10.33
C VAL A 197 18.00 -34.52 -10.11
N ALA A 198 18.25 -34.05 -8.88
CA ALA A 198 18.28 -32.64 -8.55
C ALA A 198 19.31 -31.88 -9.41
N ARG A 199 20.51 -32.45 -9.61
CA ARG A 199 21.54 -31.86 -10.49
C ARG A 199 21.10 -31.74 -11.95
N LYS A 200 20.36 -32.73 -12.48
CA LYS A 200 19.81 -32.64 -13.83
C LYS A 200 18.73 -31.56 -13.92
N MET A 201 17.85 -31.49 -12.93
CA MET A 201 16.83 -30.45 -12.86
C MET A 201 17.48 -29.06 -12.75
N GLN A 202 18.50 -28.89 -11.90
CA GLN A 202 19.27 -27.64 -11.81
C GLN A 202 19.82 -27.22 -13.18
N MET A 203 20.38 -28.15 -13.96
CA MET A 203 20.93 -27.85 -15.29
C MET A 203 19.86 -27.49 -16.32
N LEU A 204 18.63 -28.00 -16.18
CA LEU A 204 17.52 -27.70 -17.08
C LEU A 204 16.93 -26.31 -16.83
N PHE A 205 16.95 -25.88 -15.57
CA PHE A 205 16.37 -24.61 -15.10
C PHE A 205 17.43 -23.53 -14.87
N ARG A 206 18.60 -23.58 -15.53
CA ARG A 206 19.65 -22.57 -15.30
C ARG A 206 19.16 -21.16 -15.64
N GLY A 207 19.59 -20.20 -14.83
CA GLY A 207 19.20 -18.81 -14.98
C GLY A 207 17.79 -18.50 -14.45
N SER A 208 17.09 -19.48 -13.88
CA SER A 208 15.77 -19.28 -13.26
C SER A 208 15.79 -19.46 -11.74
N GLU A 209 14.76 -18.96 -11.07
CA GLU A 209 14.56 -19.15 -9.63
C GLU A 209 14.47 -20.64 -9.24
N THR A 210 14.00 -21.49 -10.14
CA THR A 210 13.92 -22.93 -9.90
C THR A 210 15.30 -23.58 -9.82
N GLU A 211 16.35 -22.99 -10.43
CA GLU A 211 17.74 -23.43 -10.31
C GLU A 211 18.16 -23.48 -8.84
N ARG A 212 17.88 -22.40 -8.10
CA ARG A 212 18.22 -22.21 -6.69
C ARG A 212 17.66 -23.33 -5.82
N PHE A 213 16.39 -23.68 -6.04
CA PHE A 213 15.73 -24.78 -5.32
C PHE A 213 16.48 -26.10 -5.50
N TRP A 214 16.82 -26.45 -6.74
CA TRP A 214 17.53 -27.69 -7.04
C TRP A 214 18.98 -27.67 -6.58
N PHE A 215 19.65 -26.52 -6.67
CA PHE A 215 20.99 -26.32 -6.14
C PHE A 215 21.05 -26.62 -4.64
N THR A 216 20.11 -26.07 -3.88
CA THR A 216 20.03 -26.26 -2.42
C THR A 216 19.66 -27.70 -2.05
N MET A 217 18.78 -28.35 -2.84
CA MET A 217 18.40 -29.76 -2.69
C MET A 217 19.60 -30.72 -2.79
N ILE A 218 20.59 -30.40 -3.65
CA ILE A 218 21.82 -31.20 -3.77
C ILE A 218 22.60 -31.17 -2.46
N GLY A 219 22.76 -30.00 -1.85
CA GLY A 219 23.43 -29.84 -0.55
C GLY A 219 22.71 -30.62 0.56
N LEU A 220 21.38 -30.55 0.61
CA LEU A 220 20.59 -31.35 1.57
C LEU A 220 20.82 -32.86 1.37
N CYS A 221 20.77 -33.34 0.13
CA CYS A 221 21.00 -34.75 -0.18
C CYS A 221 22.42 -35.21 0.18
N GLU A 222 23.44 -34.37 -0.03
CA GLU A 222 24.81 -34.65 0.39
C GLU A 222 24.91 -34.76 1.91
N GLY A 223 24.29 -33.83 2.65
CA GLY A 223 24.23 -33.86 4.12
C GLY A 223 23.56 -35.13 4.65
N MET A 224 22.45 -35.56 4.03
CA MET A 224 21.78 -36.82 4.38
C MET A 224 22.63 -38.04 4.03
N ALA A 225 23.29 -38.05 2.86
CA ALA A 225 24.15 -39.15 2.43
C ALA A 225 25.38 -39.32 3.35
N ALA A 226 25.93 -38.22 3.83
CA ALA A 226 27.04 -38.18 4.77
C ALA A 226 26.64 -38.45 6.24
N GLY A 227 25.33 -38.56 6.53
CA GLY A 227 24.81 -38.75 7.89
C GLY A 227 24.86 -37.50 8.77
N LEU A 228 25.17 -36.33 8.19
CA LEU A 228 25.17 -35.03 8.87
C LEU A 228 23.75 -34.54 9.12
N VAL A 229 22.81 -34.91 8.25
CA VAL A 229 21.40 -34.53 8.31
C VAL A 229 20.52 -35.78 8.50
N GLN A 230 19.62 -35.72 9.48
CA GLN A 230 18.67 -36.81 9.75
C GLN A 230 17.31 -36.49 9.11
N PRO A 231 16.65 -37.46 8.44
CA PRO A 231 15.34 -37.23 7.84
C PRO A 231 14.27 -37.01 8.91
N ASP A 232 13.45 -36.00 8.68
CA ASP A 232 12.29 -35.60 9.46
C ASP A 232 11.10 -35.17 8.56
N GLU A 233 10.08 -34.56 9.16
CA GLU A 233 8.88 -34.11 8.46
C GLU A 233 9.14 -32.96 7.47
N CYS A 234 10.03 -32.02 7.79
CA CYS A 234 10.31 -30.88 6.92
C CYS A 234 11.02 -31.34 5.65
N ILE A 235 12.01 -32.24 5.77
CA ILE A 235 12.67 -32.87 4.61
C ILE A 235 11.65 -33.65 3.75
N ALA A 236 10.66 -34.29 4.38
CA ALA A 236 9.61 -34.99 3.63
C ALA A 236 8.75 -34.02 2.80
N GLN A 237 8.46 -32.82 3.31
CA GLN A 237 7.73 -31.78 2.55
C GLN A 237 8.56 -31.22 1.41
N VAL A 238 9.86 -30.97 1.64
CA VAL A 238 10.82 -30.54 0.60
C VAL A 238 10.87 -31.56 -0.55
N PHE A 239 10.98 -32.85 -0.24
CA PHE A 239 10.97 -33.89 -1.27
C PHE A 239 9.63 -34.01 -2.00
N LYS A 240 8.51 -33.74 -1.32
CA LYS A 240 7.19 -33.68 -1.96
C LYS A 240 7.12 -32.51 -2.95
N ALA A 241 7.63 -31.33 -2.57
CA ALA A 241 7.70 -30.16 -3.44
C ALA A 241 8.59 -30.39 -4.67
N GLY A 242 9.74 -31.06 -4.49
CA GLY A 242 10.59 -31.47 -5.61
C GLY A 242 9.87 -32.42 -6.57
N ALA A 243 9.09 -33.38 -6.06
CA ALA A 243 8.29 -34.25 -6.92
C ALA A 243 7.20 -33.48 -7.69
N PHE A 244 6.53 -32.52 -7.06
CA PHE A 244 5.55 -31.67 -7.74
C PHE A 244 6.21 -30.79 -8.81
N THR A 245 7.37 -30.22 -8.53
CA THR A 245 8.14 -29.44 -9.50
C THR A 245 8.50 -30.28 -10.72
N ILE A 246 8.97 -31.53 -10.53
CA ILE A 246 9.25 -32.44 -11.66
C ILE A 246 7.95 -32.78 -12.42
N LYS A 247 6.84 -32.98 -11.71
CA LYS A 247 5.53 -33.27 -12.33
C LYS A 247 5.03 -32.08 -13.16
N HIS A 248 5.17 -30.86 -12.66
CA HIS A 248 4.79 -29.65 -13.35
C HIS A 248 5.65 -29.44 -14.61
N ALA A 249 6.97 -29.57 -14.48
CA ALA A 249 7.90 -29.48 -15.61
C ALA A 249 7.60 -30.50 -16.73
N ARG A 250 7.08 -31.68 -16.36
CA ARG A 250 6.65 -32.71 -17.30
C ARG A 250 5.39 -32.31 -18.10
N GLU A 251 4.54 -31.48 -17.52
CA GLU A 251 3.25 -31.09 -18.09
C GLU A 251 3.34 -29.73 -18.81
N ASN A 252 4.20 -28.81 -18.33
CA ASN A 252 4.22 -27.41 -18.75
C ASN A 252 5.62 -26.87 -19.15
N GLY A 253 6.66 -27.71 -19.22
CA GLY A 253 8.00 -27.29 -19.67
C GLY A 253 8.72 -26.37 -18.68
N ALA A 254 9.25 -25.26 -19.18
CA ALA A 254 10.03 -24.28 -18.42
C ALA A 254 9.20 -23.44 -17.44
N SER A 255 7.87 -23.46 -17.54
CA SER A 255 7.00 -22.63 -16.70
C SER A 255 7.16 -22.94 -15.21
N ILE A 256 7.18 -21.89 -14.40
CA ILE A 256 7.27 -22.00 -12.95
C ILE A 256 5.88 -22.26 -12.36
N ASP A 257 5.78 -23.23 -11.45
CA ASP A 257 4.54 -23.50 -10.74
C ASP A 257 4.31 -22.46 -9.63
N ALA A 258 3.49 -21.44 -9.93
CA ALA A 258 3.16 -20.39 -8.98
C ALA A 258 2.44 -20.88 -7.70
N SER A 259 2.00 -22.14 -7.65
CA SER A 259 1.42 -22.72 -6.43
C SER A 259 2.48 -23.19 -5.42
N ILE A 260 3.75 -23.33 -5.84
CA ILE A 260 4.86 -23.80 -5.01
C ILE A 260 5.63 -22.60 -4.45
N ASP A 261 5.77 -22.58 -3.13
CA ASP A 261 6.55 -21.59 -2.40
C ASP A 261 8.02 -22.01 -2.34
N TYR A 262 8.76 -21.75 -3.43
CA TYR A 262 10.15 -22.17 -3.59
C TYR A 262 11.06 -21.58 -2.51
N ASP A 263 10.90 -20.30 -2.17
CA ASP A 263 11.74 -19.61 -1.20
C ASP A 263 11.59 -20.19 0.21
N SER A 264 10.37 -20.54 0.63
CA SER A 264 10.16 -21.22 1.91
C SER A 264 10.86 -22.58 1.96
N TYR A 265 10.81 -23.36 0.88
CA TYR A 265 11.53 -24.64 0.84
C TYR A 265 13.04 -24.47 0.74
N VAL A 266 13.54 -23.47 0.03
CA VAL A 266 14.97 -23.14 0.01
C VAL A 266 15.43 -22.80 1.42
N THR A 267 14.75 -21.88 2.09
CA THR A 267 15.01 -21.50 3.49
C THR A 267 15.03 -22.73 4.41
N GLN A 268 14.03 -23.61 4.31
CA GLN A 268 13.98 -24.86 5.07
C GLN A 268 15.18 -25.77 4.81
N MET A 269 15.65 -25.87 3.56
CA MET A 269 16.87 -26.63 3.24
C MET A 269 18.14 -25.96 3.78
N LEU A 270 18.22 -24.63 3.73
CA LEU A 270 19.35 -23.85 4.25
C LEU A 270 19.52 -24.05 5.75
N TYR A 271 18.45 -24.24 6.52
CA TYR A 271 18.54 -24.63 7.92
C TYR A 271 19.43 -25.88 8.13
N TYR A 272 19.22 -26.94 7.35
CA TYR A 272 20.00 -28.18 7.47
C TYR A 272 21.45 -28.01 7.00
N VAL A 273 21.66 -27.18 5.99
CA VAL A 273 23.00 -26.81 5.51
C VAL A 273 23.76 -26.03 6.59
N ALA A 274 23.11 -25.06 7.24
CA ALA A 274 23.68 -24.30 8.35
C ALA A 274 23.95 -25.20 9.58
N ALA A 275 23.04 -26.12 9.90
CA ALA A 275 23.17 -27.03 11.05
C ALA A 275 24.22 -28.14 10.88
N SER A 276 24.70 -28.37 9.66
CA SER A 276 25.66 -29.43 9.36
C SER A 276 27.04 -29.13 9.93
N LYS A 277 27.58 -29.97 10.82
CA LYS A 277 28.94 -29.72 11.37
C LYS A 277 30.08 -29.99 10.38
N GLY A 278 29.80 -30.66 9.26
CA GLY A 278 30.78 -30.95 8.22
C GLY A 278 30.74 -29.92 7.09
N SER A 279 31.84 -29.84 6.33
CA SER A 279 31.93 -29.04 5.10
C SER A 279 32.19 -29.91 3.85
N PRO A 280 31.28 -30.84 3.49
CA PRO A 280 31.30 -31.49 2.17
C PRO A 280 31.21 -30.49 1.00
N VAL A 281 31.47 -30.94 -0.22
CA VAL A 281 31.67 -30.06 -1.40
C VAL A 281 30.42 -29.26 -1.73
N HIS A 282 29.25 -29.89 -1.78
CA HIS A 282 28.01 -29.20 -2.13
C HIS A 282 27.45 -28.36 -0.97
N ILE A 283 27.54 -28.83 0.28
CA ILE A 283 27.22 -28.03 1.46
C ILE A 283 28.06 -26.75 1.49
N THR A 284 29.37 -26.84 1.23
CA THR A 284 30.27 -25.68 1.18
C THR A 284 29.89 -24.72 0.05
N ALA A 285 29.55 -25.25 -1.13
CA ALA A 285 29.10 -24.43 -2.24
C ALA A 285 27.80 -23.68 -1.93
N VAL A 286 26.83 -24.35 -1.29
CA VAL A 286 25.58 -23.72 -0.85
C VAL A 286 25.86 -22.66 0.20
N ARG A 287 26.68 -22.94 1.23
CA ARG A 287 27.04 -21.92 2.23
C ARG A 287 27.63 -20.66 1.61
N SER A 288 28.56 -20.82 0.68
CA SER A 288 29.19 -19.71 -0.01
C SER A 288 28.19 -18.90 -0.85
N ALA A 289 27.22 -19.56 -1.49
CA ALA A 289 26.26 -18.90 -2.36
C ALA A 289 25.18 -18.11 -1.59
N PHE A 290 24.89 -18.50 -0.35
CA PHE A 290 23.85 -17.89 0.50
C PHE A 290 24.42 -17.16 1.73
N GLY A 291 25.75 -16.96 1.80
CA GLY A 291 26.37 -16.24 2.92
C GLY A 291 26.23 -16.92 4.29
N ILE A 292 26.09 -18.24 4.35
CA ILE A 292 25.92 -18.97 5.62
C ILE A 292 27.26 -19.15 6.32
N ASP A 293 27.32 -18.70 7.57
CA ASP A 293 28.47 -18.78 8.46
C ASP A 293 28.17 -19.55 9.76
N GLU A 294 29.08 -19.50 10.74
CA GLU A 294 28.94 -20.18 12.03
C GLU A 294 27.89 -19.52 12.95
N ASN A 295 27.59 -18.23 12.74
CA ASN A 295 26.67 -17.46 13.57
C ASN A 295 25.23 -17.48 13.06
N THR A 296 25.02 -17.81 11.78
CA THR A 296 23.72 -17.76 11.08
C THR A 296 22.60 -18.44 11.87
N LEU A 297 22.86 -19.63 12.43
CA LEU A 297 21.85 -20.33 13.24
C LEU A 297 21.60 -19.68 14.58
N ASP A 298 22.65 -19.17 15.23
CA ASP A 298 22.50 -18.51 16.52
C ASP A 298 21.73 -17.20 16.34
N GLU A 299 22.00 -16.44 15.28
CA GLU A 299 21.26 -15.22 14.92
C GLU A 299 19.80 -15.51 14.60
N ALA A 300 19.51 -16.51 13.78
CA ALA A 300 18.14 -16.92 13.48
C ALA A 300 17.37 -17.45 14.71
N ASN A 301 18.08 -18.03 15.68
CA ASN A 301 17.50 -18.59 16.91
C ASN A 301 17.59 -17.66 18.13
N ARG A 302 18.20 -16.46 18.01
CA ARG A 302 18.19 -15.47 19.08
C ARG A 302 16.74 -15.22 19.44
N GLY A 303 16.42 -15.39 20.72
CA GLY A 303 15.06 -15.11 21.21
C GLY A 303 14.62 -13.71 20.81
N LEU A 304 13.31 -13.49 20.82
CA LEU A 304 12.73 -12.16 20.85
C LEU A 304 13.17 -11.49 22.17
N VAL A 305 14.40 -10.98 22.22
CA VAL A 305 14.89 -10.14 23.31
C VAL A 305 14.40 -8.74 22.95
N HIS A 306 13.32 -8.32 23.62
CA HIS A 306 12.61 -7.05 23.56
C HIS A 306 13.11 -6.03 22.52
N ASN A 307 12.36 -5.88 21.43
CA ASN A 307 12.36 -4.63 20.68
C ASN A 307 12.15 -3.46 21.66
N ASP A 308 11.37 -3.64 22.73
CA ASP A 308 11.21 -2.70 23.83
C ASP A 308 12.54 -2.30 24.49
N ALA A 309 13.54 -3.20 24.60
CA ALA A 309 14.83 -2.85 25.21
C ALA A 309 15.70 -2.03 24.26
N ILE A 310 15.55 -2.28 22.96
CA ILE A 310 16.17 -1.49 21.90
C ILE A 310 15.47 -0.12 21.80
N GLU A 311 14.14 -0.10 21.78
CA GLU A 311 13.29 1.10 21.79
C GLU A 311 13.54 1.93 23.05
N ILE A 312 13.59 1.34 24.25
CA ILE A 312 13.97 2.04 25.49
C ILE A 312 15.38 2.61 25.39
N ALA A 313 16.32 1.89 24.78
CA ALA A 313 17.67 2.39 24.57
C ALA A 313 17.70 3.56 23.58
N LEU A 314 16.93 3.49 22.50
CA LEU A 314 16.83 4.54 21.48
C LEU A 314 16.08 5.77 21.98
N GLN A 315 14.93 5.59 22.63
CA GLN A 315 14.19 6.64 23.32
C GLN A 315 15.07 7.31 24.37
N GLY A 316 15.76 6.50 25.19
CA GLY A 316 16.71 7.00 26.17
C GLY A 316 17.91 7.73 25.55
N ALA A 317 18.33 7.40 24.32
CA ALA A 317 19.35 8.16 23.58
C ALA A 317 18.78 9.45 23.00
N TYR A 318 17.57 9.40 22.44
CA TYR A 318 16.83 10.54 21.90
C TYR A 318 16.58 11.61 22.95
N ASP A 319 16.17 11.24 24.17
CA ASP A 319 15.93 12.17 25.27
C ASP A 319 17.22 12.92 25.68
N GLN A 320 18.36 12.21 25.71
CA GLN A 320 19.66 12.82 26.01
C GLN A 320 20.08 13.79 24.92
N LEU A 321 19.94 13.39 23.64
CA LEU A 321 20.31 14.24 22.51
C LEU A 321 19.38 15.44 22.35
N SER A 322 18.10 15.32 22.71
CA SER A 322 17.16 16.44 22.76
C SER A 322 17.61 17.51 23.75
N THR A 323 18.15 17.10 24.90
CA THR A 323 18.75 18.01 25.88
C THR A 323 19.99 18.72 25.30
N VAL A 324 20.83 17.99 24.56
CA VAL A 324 22.01 18.55 23.88
C VAL A 324 21.59 19.52 22.76
N MET A 325 20.52 19.22 22.03
CA MET A 325 19.97 20.08 20.98
C MET A 325 19.51 21.42 21.55
N GLU A 326 18.78 21.41 22.68
CA GLU A 326 18.35 22.62 23.37
C GLU A 326 19.54 23.47 23.82
N PHE A 327 20.60 22.84 24.33
CA PHE A 327 21.84 23.54 24.68
C PHE A 327 22.48 24.22 23.46
N VAL A 328 22.60 23.51 22.33
CA VAL A 328 23.19 24.05 21.08
C VAL A 328 22.37 25.21 20.52
N GLN A 329 21.04 25.18 20.66
CA GLN A 329 20.16 26.26 20.16
C GLN A 329 20.19 27.51 21.06
N THR A 330 20.37 27.33 22.37
CA THR A 330 20.33 28.43 23.35
C THR A 330 21.70 29.04 23.64
N THR A 331 22.78 28.29 23.40
CA THR A 331 24.15 28.68 23.73
C THR A 331 24.93 29.10 22.49
N GLU A 332 25.63 30.24 22.54
CA GLU A 332 26.53 30.66 21.48
C GLU A 332 27.81 29.79 21.49
N LEU A 333 27.84 28.71 20.70
CA LEU A 333 28.93 27.74 20.69
C LEU A 333 30.31 28.35 20.41
N ALA A 334 30.36 29.45 19.64
CA ALA A 334 31.60 30.17 19.38
C ALA A 334 32.20 30.80 20.65
N ALA A 335 31.36 31.21 21.61
CA ALA A 335 31.79 31.80 22.87
C ALA A 335 32.43 30.75 23.80
N LEU A 336 32.05 29.47 23.68
CA LEU A 336 32.59 28.38 24.49
C LEU A 336 34.09 28.16 24.28
N ALA A 337 34.60 28.46 23.07
CA ALA A 337 36.03 28.40 22.77
C ALA A 337 36.85 29.53 23.40
N ALA A 338 36.23 30.47 24.12
CA ALA A 338 36.89 31.51 24.89
C ALA A 338 36.62 31.38 26.40
N THR A 339 35.79 30.42 26.80
CA THR A 339 35.43 30.16 28.19
C THR A 339 36.52 29.33 28.86
N PRO A 340 36.98 29.69 30.08
CA PRO A 340 37.93 28.86 30.83
C PRO A 340 37.35 27.46 31.09
N GLU A 341 38.18 26.43 30.96
CA GLU A 341 37.81 25.01 31.10
C GLU A 341 36.98 24.73 32.37
N ASP A 342 37.35 25.36 33.50
CA ASP A 342 36.69 25.24 34.81
C ASP A 342 35.24 25.78 34.87
N GLN A 343 34.79 26.51 33.84
CA GLN A 343 33.46 27.14 33.74
C GLN A 343 32.60 26.53 32.63
N CYS A 344 33.14 25.57 31.87
CA CYS A 344 32.38 24.85 30.85
C CYS A 344 31.43 23.83 31.51
N ASP A 345 30.22 23.72 30.98
CA ASP A 345 29.23 22.76 31.47
C ASP A 345 29.52 21.37 30.89
N GLU A 346 30.10 20.48 31.71
CA GLU A 346 30.42 19.10 31.31
C GLU A 346 29.16 18.24 31.13
N SER A 347 27.98 18.67 31.60
CA SER A 347 26.75 17.87 31.49
C SER A 347 26.36 17.55 30.05
N VAL A 348 26.75 18.41 29.10
CA VAL A 348 26.55 18.19 27.65
C VAL A 348 27.41 17.03 27.15
N LEU A 349 28.67 16.92 27.61
CA LEU A 349 29.55 15.81 27.25
C LEU A 349 29.04 14.49 27.82
N ASP A 350 28.56 14.51 29.07
CA ASP A 350 27.96 13.37 29.74
C ASP A 350 26.70 12.89 29.01
N ALA A 351 25.83 13.82 28.57
CA ALA A 351 24.63 13.49 27.80
C ALA A 351 24.98 12.84 26.44
N VAL A 352 25.97 13.38 25.71
CA VAL A 352 26.45 12.80 24.43
C VAL A 352 27.05 11.41 24.64
N GLU A 353 27.86 11.21 25.68
CA GLU A 353 28.44 9.89 26.02
C GLU A 353 27.36 8.88 26.44
N ALA A 354 26.39 9.32 27.24
CA ALA A 354 25.28 8.48 27.67
C ALA A 354 24.37 8.07 26.50
N ALA A 355 24.15 8.97 25.53
CA ALA A 355 23.48 8.64 24.27
C ALA A 355 24.31 7.64 23.45
N GLN A 356 25.61 7.87 23.30
CA GLN A 356 26.53 6.99 22.58
C GLN A 356 26.48 5.55 23.12
N HIS A 357 26.57 5.36 24.44
CA HIS A 357 26.52 4.02 25.04
C HIS A 357 25.20 3.29 24.78
N ARG A 358 24.07 4.01 24.82
CA ARG A 358 22.75 3.46 24.52
C ARG A 358 22.63 3.06 23.04
N LEU A 359 23.17 3.86 22.13
CA LEU A 359 23.21 3.54 20.70
C LEU A 359 24.06 2.31 20.40
N VAL A 360 25.20 2.14 21.07
CA VAL A 360 26.00 0.92 20.98
C VAL A 360 25.21 -0.30 21.49
N ALA A 361 24.48 -0.16 22.60
CA ALA A 361 23.64 -1.22 23.14
C ALA A 361 22.47 -1.57 22.19
N ALA A 362 21.93 -0.59 21.47
CA ALA A 362 20.91 -0.73 20.45
C ALA A 362 21.47 -1.19 19.08
N GLY A 363 22.78 -1.42 18.95
CA GLY A 363 23.42 -1.84 17.70
C GLY A 363 23.58 -0.75 16.64
N GLN A 364 23.28 0.51 16.97
CA GLN A 364 23.39 1.67 16.08
C GLN A 364 24.83 2.21 16.04
N MET A 365 25.75 1.43 15.49
CA MET A 365 27.19 1.69 15.55
C MET A 365 27.62 2.95 14.77
N GLU A 366 26.97 3.25 13.65
CA GLU A 366 27.26 4.43 12.84
C GLU A 366 26.92 5.73 13.61
N HIS A 367 25.70 5.81 14.17
CA HIS A 367 25.28 6.91 15.03
C HIS A 367 26.21 7.08 16.24
N ALA A 368 26.64 5.99 16.86
CA ALA A 368 27.58 6.03 17.99
C ALA A 368 28.95 6.61 17.60
N GLU A 369 29.48 6.31 16.41
CA GLU A 369 30.74 6.91 15.92
C GLU A 369 30.56 8.38 15.53
N THR A 370 29.39 8.77 15.01
CA THR A 370 29.04 10.19 14.80
C THR A 370 29.05 10.96 16.12
N LEU A 371 28.37 10.46 17.17
CA LEU A 371 28.35 11.11 18.49
C LEU A 371 29.73 11.17 19.14
N LYS A 372 30.57 10.15 18.94
CA LYS A 372 31.97 10.19 19.39
C LYS A 372 32.77 11.31 18.71
N THR A 373 32.50 11.55 17.43
CA THR A 373 33.07 12.69 16.70
C THR A 373 32.55 14.01 17.26
N VAL A 374 31.24 14.14 17.48
CA VAL A 374 30.62 15.32 18.13
C VAL A 374 31.27 15.61 19.49
N ARG A 375 31.39 14.59 20.35
CA ARG A 375 32.04 14.72 21.67
C ARG A 375 33.49 15.20 21.56
N SER A 376 34.24 14.71 20.57
CA SER A 376 35.61 15.17 20.32
C SER A 376 35.68 16.64 19.93
N GLN A 377 34.69 17.16 19.20
CA GLN A 377 34.61 18.56 18.83
C GLN A 377 34.23 19.44 20.02
N PHE A 378 33.30 19.01 20.88
CA PHE A 378 33.00 19.71 22.14
C PHE A 378 34.22 19.80 23.06
N ASN A 379 34.93 18.68 23.28
CA ASN A 379 36.18 18.67 24.06
C ASN A 379 37.22 19.62 23.47
N TRP A 380 37.36 19.62 22.14
CA TRP A 380 38.26 20.56 21.48
C TRP A 380 37.83 22.02 21.69
N LEU A 381 36.52 22.34 21.64
CA LEU A 381 36.03 23.69 21.93
C LEU A 381 36.38 24.11 23.37
N PHE A 382 36.12 23.25 24.36
CA PHE A 382 36.37 23.56 25.78
C PHE A 382 37.85 23.74 26.14
N GLN A 383 38.74 23.04 25.43
CA GLN A 383 40.18 23.12 25.67
C GLN A 383 40.88 24.26 24.90
N ASN A 384 40.18 24.95 24.01
CA ASN A 384 40.75 26.09 23.30
C ASN A 384 40.59 27.35 24.14
N ASN A 385 41.71 28.04 24.40
CA ASN A 385 41.77 29.30 25.15
C ASN A 385 41.64 30.54 24.23
N GLY A 386 40.70 30.52 23.27
CA GLY A 386 40.36 31.69 22.44
C GLY A 386 41.29 31.99 21.24
N GLU A 387 42.40 31.28 21.05
CA GLU A 387 43.34 31.50 19.93
C GLU A 387 43.08 30.58 18.72
N VAL A 388 41.86 30.60 18.17
CA VAL A 388 41.45 29.71 17.07
C VAL A 388 41.06 30.50 15.83
N SER A 389 41.45 30.03 14.64
CA SER A 389 41.01 30.65 13.38
C SER A 389 39.51 30.46 13.16
N SER A 390 38.82 31.52 12.74
CA SER A 390 37.36 31.53 12.52
C SER A 390 36.87 30.40 11.62
N GLY A 391 37.65 30.01 10.61
CA GLY A 391 37.33 28.88 9.73
C GLY A 391 37.34 27.51 10.42
N LYS A 392 38.28 27.27 11.35
CA LYS A 392 38.31 26.01 12.13
C LYS A 392 37.19 25.96 13.16
N LEU A 393 36.91 27.10 13.80
CA LEU A 393 35.81 27.23 14.75
C LEU A 393 34.47 26.93 14.07
N ARG A 394 34.22 27.55 12.90
CA ARG A 394 33.00 27.29 12.12
C ARG A 394 32.88 25.82 11.72
N ALA A 395 33.95 25.20 11.20
CA ALA A 395 33.92 23.79 10.82
C ALA A 395 33.68 22.84 12.01
N ALA A 396 34.12 23.18 13.22
CA ALA A 396 33.85 22.40 14.42
C ALA A 396 32.38 22.53 14.86
N ILE A 397 31.84 23.75 14.82
CA ILE A 397 30.43 24.02 15.11
C ILE A 397 29.52 23.29 14.12
N ASP A 398 29.78 23.41 12.82
CA ASP A 398 29.01 22.74 11.77
C ASP A 398 28.98 21.22 12.01
N LYS A 399 30.13 20.59 12.34
CA LYS A 399 30.20 19.16 12.69
C LYS A 399 29.41 18.76 13.93
N ILE A 400 29.35 19.63 14.93
CA ILE A 400 28.56 19.38 16.16
C ILE A 400 27.08 19.44 15.80
N THR A 401 26.64 20.52 15.15
CA THR A 401 25.24 20.74 14.80
C THR A 401 24.74 19.67 13.84
N ASP A 402 25.44 19.43 12.73
CA ASP A 402 25.06 18.40 11.75
C ASP A 402 25.04 17.01 12.37
N GLY A 403 26.05 16.68 13.18
CA GLY A 403 26.15 15.38 13.84
C GLY A 403 25.01 15.10 14.82
N ILE A 404 24.58 16.10 15.60
CA ILE A 404 23.47 15.95 16.54
C ILE A 404 22.14 15.91 15.79
N VAL A 405 21.90 16.86 14.88
CA VAL A 405 20.63 16.96 14.13
C VAL A 405 20.37 15.68 13.35
N ASN A 406 21.36 15.16 12.63
CA ASN A 406 21.20 13.95 11.83
C ASN A 406 20.87 12.72 12.70
N VAL A 407 21.58 12.54 13.82
CA VAL A 407 21.31 11.40 14.72
C VAL A 407 19.93 11.54 15.36
N VAL A 408 19.54 12.74 15.81
CA VAL A 408 18.22 12.96 16.43
C VAL A 408 17.09 12.71 15.45
N GLN A 409 17.16 13.26 14.24
CA GLN A 409 16.15 13.04 13.20
C GLN A 409 16.02 11.56 12.84
N ASP A 410 17.14 10.82 12.75
CA ASP A 410 17.09 9.39 12.46
C ASP A 410 16.48 8.57 13.60
N LEU A 411 16.78 8.91 14.85
CA LEU A 411 16.17 8.29 16.01
C LEU A 411 14.68 8.60 16.11
N GLU A 412 14.28 9.86 15.91
CA GLU A 412 12.87 10.27 15.88
C GLU A 412 12.10 9.49 14.82
N HIS A 413 12.67 9.38 13.61
CA HIS A 413 12.08 8.63 12.53
C HIS A 413 11.94 7.13 12.87
N LYS A 414 13.00 6.49 13.40
CA LYS A 414 12.94 5.08 13.81
C LYS A 414 11.98 4.80 14.95
N LEU A 415 11.87 5.72 15.91
CA LEU A 415 10.92 5.61 17.02
C LEU A 415 9.46 5.79 16.56
N LYS A 416 9.24 6.62 15.54
CA LYS A 416 7.89 6.91 15.02
C LYS A 416 7.41 5.91 13.98
N TYR A 417 8.30 5.44 13.10
CA TYR A 417 7.95 4.63 11.93
C TYR A 417 8.53 3.21 11.97
N GLY A 418 9.33 2.87 12.99
CA GLY A 418 9.92 1.55 13.17
C GLY A 418 11.40 1.47 12.78
N MET A 419 12.08 0.47 13.31
CA MET A 419 13.54 0.30 13.26
C MET A 419 14.13 0.02 11.87
N ASN A 420 13.28 -0.45 10.95
CA ASN A 420 13.66 -0.90 9.61
C ASN A 420 13.16 0.06 8.53
N SER A 421 13.01 1.35 8.84
CA SER A 421 12.74 2.36 7.80
C SER A 421 13.79 2.29 6.70
N ASN A 422 13.34 2.29 5.44
CA ASN A 422 14.24 2.30 4.28
C ASN A 422 14.98 3.64 4.12
N PHE A 423 14.53 4.67 4.84
CA PHE A 423 15.06 6.03 4.77
C PHE A 423 15.66 6.45 6.11
N SER A 424 16.72 7.23 6.02
CA SER A 424 17.18 8.01 7.17
C SER A 424 16.18 9.14 7.48
N GLY A 425 16.16 9.62 8.73
CA GLY A 425 15.30 10.75 9.11
C GLY A 425 15.48 11.99 8.23
N GLN A 426 16.72 12.29 7.81
CA GLN A 426 17.03 13.41 6.93
C GLN A 426 16.48 13.19 5.50
N GLU A 427 16.61 11.97 4.97
CA GLU A 427 16.09 11.64 3.64
C GLU A 427 14.57 11.69 3.62
N PHE A 428 13.92 11.23 4.70
CA PHE A 428 12.47 11.31 4.84
C PHE A 428 11.98 12.77 4.84
N GLU A 429 12.60 13.65 5.62
CA GLU A 429 12.22 15.07 5.66
C GLU A 429 12.44 15.78 4.32
N LEU A 430 13.52 15.44 3.60
CA LEU A 430 13.73 15.93 2.23
C LEU A 430 12.60 15.47 1.29
N ARG A 431 12.28 14.18 1.30
CA ARG A 431 11.18 13.60 0.49
C ARG A 431 9.84 14.25 0.83
N ARG A 432 9.55 14.45 2.11
CA ARG A 432 8.35 15.15 2.60
C ARG A 432 8.26 16.57 2.09
N SER A 433 9.34 17.35 2.25
CA SER A 433 9.36 18.72 1.75
C SER A 433 9.18 18.81 0.24
N VAL A 434 9.76 17.87 -0.52
CA VAL A 434 9.62 17.80 -1.97
C VAL A 434 8.19 17.42 -2.35
N ALA A 435 7.63 16.37 -1.76
CA ALA A 435 6.26 15.92 -2.03
C ALA A 435 5.21 16.99 -1.67
N ASP A 436 5.35 17.71 -0.55
CA ASP A 436 4.47 18.83 -0.20
C ASP A 436 4.54 19.98 -1.22
N ALA A 437 5.74 20.24 -1.76
CA ALA A 437 5.91 21.22 -2.85
C ALA A 437 5.27 20.72 -4.15
N THR A 438 5.48 19.44 -4.48
CA THR A 438 4.89 18.76 -5.63
C THR A 438 3.36 18.85 -5.61
N PHE A 439 2.69 18.55 -4.49
CA PHE A 439 1.22 18.66 -4.41
C PHE A 439 0.73 20.08 -4.69
N ARG A 440 1.39 21.10 -4.12
CA ARG A 440 1.03 22.50 -4.38
C ARG A 440 1.17 22.86 -5.86
N GLN A 441 2.26 22.44 -6.50
CA GLN A 441 2.52 22.74 -7.91
C GLN A 441 1.58 21.94 -8.84
N MET A 442 1.33 20.66 -8.56
CA MET A 442 0.36 19.84 -9.30
C MET A 442 -1.04 20.44 -9.27
N GLY A 443 -1.50 20.92 -8.11
CA GLY A 443 -2.78 21.61 -7.99
C GLY A 443 -2.87 22.89 -8.84
N LEU A 444 -1.75 23.61 -9.05
CA LEU A 444 -1.70 24.76 -9.96
C LEU A 444 -1.78 24.33 -11.43
N VAL A 445 -1.08 23.25 -11.81
CA VAL A 445 -1.14 22.67 -13.16
C VAL A 445 -2.57 22.22 -13.48
N GLU A 446 -3.21 21.47 -12.58
CA GLU A 446 -4.60 21.02 -12.71
C GLU A 446 -5.54 22.22 -12.90
N ASN A 447 -5.38 23.27 -12.10
CA ASN A 447 -6.18 24.49 -12.22
C ASN A 447 -6.01 25.18 -13.58
N ASN A 448 -4.78 25.29 -14.09
CA ASN A 448 -4.51 25.88 -15.39
C ASN A 448 -5.12 25.05 -16.53
N LEU A 449 -4.96 23.73 -16.51
CA LEU A 449 -5.53 22.83 -17.53
C LEU A 449 -7.06 22.86 -17.52
N HIS A 450 -7.68 22.78 -16.34
CA HIS A 450 -9.14 22.91 -16.23
C HIS A 450 -9.65 24.29 -16.68
N ARG A 451 -8.88 25.37 -16.51
CA ARG A 451 -9.26 26.68 -17.06
C ARG A 451 -9.25 26.67 -18.60
N ILE A 452 -8.24 26.05 -19.22
CA ILE A 452 -8.13 25.90 -20.67
C ILE A 452 -9.29 25.06 -21.23
N LEU A 453 -9.53 23.89 -20.64
CA LEU A 453 -10.57 22.96 -21.10
C LEU A 453 -11.97 23.55 -20.98
N ARG A 454 -12.28 24.24 -19.88
CA ARG A 454 -13.56 24.94 -19.71
C ARG A 454 -13.75 25.99 -20.80
N ARG A 455 -12.71 26.80 -21.08
CA ARG A 455 -12.77 27.82 -22.13
C ARG A 455 -13.04 27.21 -23.51
N LYS A 456 -12.32 26.14 -23.84
CA LYS A 456 -12.51 25.42 -25.11
C LYS A 456 -13.89 24.80 -25.22
N ALA A 457 -14.39 24.17 -24.17
CA ALA A 457 -15.74 23.60 -24.12
C ALA A 457 -16.83 24.67 -24.31
N LEU A 458 -16.71 25.81 -23.60
CA LEU A 458 -17.64 26.92 -23.73
C LEU A 458 -17.58 27.59 -25.11
N GLY A 459 -16.36 27.83 -25.62
CA GLY A 459 -16.15 28.39 -26.95
C GLY A 459 -16.71 27.49 -28.06
N ALA A 460 -16.52 26.18 -27.95
CA ALA A 460 -17.09 25.20 -28.88
C ALA A 460 -18.62 25.15 -28.80
N ALA A 461 -19.20 25.23 -27.59
CA ALA A 461 -20.64 25.20 -27.39
C ALA A 461 -21.35 26.49 -27.85
N ILE A 462 -20.67 27.65 -27.80
CA ILE A 462 -21.21 28.95 -28.22
C ILE A 462 -20.95 29.26 -29.69
N ALA A 463 -20.09 28.48 -30.38
CA ALA A 463 -19.73 28.70 -31.78
C ALA A 463 -20.95 28.73 -32.73
N ALA A 464 -22.03 28.02 -32.40
CA ALA A 464 -23.31 28.07 -33.11
C ALA A 464 -24.47 27.94 -32.13
N LYS A 465 -25.62 28.55 -32.47
CA LYS A 465 -26.84 28.41 -31.67
C LYS A 465 -27.23 26.93 -31.58
N PRO A 466 -27.61 26.41 -30.39
CA PRO A 466 -28.06 25.03 -30.22
C PRO A 466 -29.17 24.65 -31.20
N ALA A 467 -28.91 23.62 -32.01
CA ALA A 467 -29.84 23.14 -33.04
C ALA A 467 -30.59 21.86 -32.63
N ASP A 468 -30.10 21.16 -31.61
CA ASP A 468 -30.67 19.96 -31.03
C ASP A 468 -30.44 19.92 -29.51
N ASP A 469 -31.11 19.00 -28.83
CA ASP A 469 -31.02 18.81 -27.38
C ASP A 469 -29.60 18.52 -26.92
N MET A 470 -28.78 17.89 -27.77
CA MET A 470 -27.38 17.58 -27.48
C MET A 470 -26.46 18.81 -27.54
N ALA A 471 -26.72 19.75 -28.44
CA ALA A 471 -26.02 21.03 -28.49
C ALA A 471 -26.45 21.93 -27.33
N LEU A 472 -27.73 21.86 -26.95
CA LEU A 472 -28.26 22.58 -25.79
C LEU A 472 -27.62 22.09 -24.49
N LEU A 473 -27.56 20.77 -24.29
CA LEU A 473 -26.90 20.15 -23.15
C LEU A 473 -25.41 20.51 -23.07
N ARG A 474 -24.69 20.46 -24.20
CA ARG A 474 -23.27 20.88 -24.23
C ARG A 474 -23.08 22.33 -23.80
N LEU A 475 -24.00 23.22 -24.21
CA LEU A 475 -23.97 24.62 -23.80
C LEU A 475 -24.28 24.80 -22.32
N THR A 476 -25.33 24.18 -21.79
CA THR A 476 -25.68 24.29 -20.36
C THR A 476 -24.58 23.72 -19.47
N CYS A 477 -24.04 22.55 -19.80
CA CYS A 477 -22.92 21.95 -19.07
C CYS A 477 -21.65 22.82 -19.10
N ALA A 478 -21.31 23.40 -20.26
CA ALA A 478 -20.13 24.27 -20.37
C ALA A 478 -20.29 25.57 -19.56
N LEU A 479 -21.49 26.16 -19.54
CA LEU A 479 -21.81 27.34 -18.73
C LEU A 479 -21.79 27.01 -17.23
N GLN A 480 -22.36 25.87 -16.83
CA GLN A 480 -22.33 25.40 -15.44
C GLN A 480 -20.89 25.21 -14.93
N ARG A 481 -20.00 24.63 -15.74
CA ARG A 481 -18.56 24.49 -15.40
C ARG A 481 -17.85 25.82 -15.10
N TYR A 482 -18.36 26.94 -15.61
CA TYR A 482 -17.86 28.29 -15.31
C TYR A 482 -18.56 28.92 -14.13
N LEU A 483 -19.89 28.89 -14.12
CA LEU A 483 -20.75 29.51 -13.10
C LEU A 483 -20.64 28.82 -11.74
N ASN A 484 -20.17 27.57 -11.69
CA ASN A 484 -19.92 26.87 -10.43
C ASN A 484 -18.69 27.41 -9.67
N LYS A 485 -17.82 28.25 -10.25
CA LYS A 485 -16.65 28.84 -9.53
C LYS A 485 -16.94 30.18 -8.81
N SER A 486 -18.17 30.67 -8.81
CA SER A 486 -18.56 31.88 -8.08
C SER A 486 -20.06 31.83 -7.78
N ASP A 487 -20.48 32.17 -6.56
CA ASP A 487 -21.89 32.15 -6.13
C ASP A 487 -22.64 33.47 -6.37
N GLN A 488 -21.99 34.46 -6.98
CA GLN A 488 -22.58 35.78 -7.22
C GLN A 488 -22.60 36.14 -8.71
N GLY A 489 -23.74 36.63 -9.19
CA GLY A 489 -23.91 37.21 -10.52
C GLY A 489 -24.47 36.25 -11.58
N TYR A 490 -24.93 36.85 -12.68
CA TYR A 490 -25.56 36.19 -13.83
C TYR A 490 -26.80 35.36 -13.45
N GLU A 491 -27.61 35.83 -12.50
CA GLU A 491 -28.83 35.14 -12.02
C GLU A 491 -29.81 34.84 -13.16
N GLU A 492 -29.90 35.72 -14.15
CA GLU A 492 -30.74 35.53 -15.33
C GLU A 492 -30.23 34.37 -16.20
N LEU A 493 -28.91 34.27 -16.40
CA LEU A 493 -28.28 33.15 -17.11
C LEU A 493 -28.44 31.83 -16.34
N ARG A 494 -28.24 31.84 -15.02
CA ARG A 494 -28.44 30.67 -14.15
C ARG A 494 -29.88 30.17 -14.19
N GLU A 495 -30.84 31.09 -14.19
CA GLU A 495 -32.26 30.72 -14.31
C GLU A 495 -32.57 30.10 -15.67
N GLN A 496 -32.02 30.63 -16.76
CA GLN A 496 -32.20 30.02 -18.09
C GLN A 496 -31.56 28.63 -18.20
N ILE A 497 -30.44 28.39 -17.53
CA ILE A 497 -29.83 27.06 -17.42
C ILE A 497 -30.77 26.10 -16.68
N ARG A 498 -31.31 26.50 -15.52
CA ARG A 498 -32.27 25.67 -14.76
C ARG A 498 -33.51 25.33 -15.57
N ARG A 499 -34.05 26.30 -16.31
CA ARG A 499 -35.19 26.08 -17.20
C ARG A 499 -34.85 25.12 -18.34
N ALA A 500 -33.66 25.24 -18.91
CA ALA A 500 -33.19 24.32 -19.94
C ALA A 500 -33.05 22.88 -19.43
N ASP A 501 -32.48 22.68 -18.24
CA ASP A 501 -32.33 21.36 -17.61
C ASP A 501 -33.68 20.72 -17.25
N ASN A 502 -34.70 21.54 -16.96
CA ASN A 502 -36.08 21.11 -16.70
C ASN A 502 -36.91 20.88 -17.98
N GLY A 503 -36.31 21.02 -19.17
CA GLY A 503 -37.01 20.83 -20.46
C GLY A 503 -37.86 22.03 -20.91
N GLU A 504 -37.71 23.19 -20.27
CA GLU A 504 -38.42 24.44 -20.59
C GLU A 504 -37.46 25.51 -21.18
N ALA A 505 -36.52 25.08 -22.03
CA ALA A 505 -35.45 25.94 -22.54
C ALA A 505 -35.95 27.08 -23.44
N ASP A 506 -35.61 28.33 -23.09
CA ASP A 506 -35.61 29.44 -24.03
C ASP A 506 -34.22 29.55 -24.68
N ILE A 507 -34.06 28.87 -25.82
CA ILE A 507 -32.76 28.75 -26.51
C ILE A 507 -32.24 30.13 -26.97
N ASP A 508 -33.13 31.05 -27.35
CA ASP A 508 -32.73 32.40 -27.78
C ASP A 508 -32.20 33.23 -26.61
N ALA A 509 -32.92 33.23 -25.48
CA ALA A 509 -32.49 33.95 -24.28
C ALA A 509 -31.22 33.35 -23.68
N LEU A 510 -31.15 32.02 -23.55
CA LEU A 510 -29.97 31.32 -23.02
C LEU A 510 -28.73 31.58 -23.87
N PHE A 511 -28.86 31.52 -25.20
CA PHE A 511 -27.73 31.71 -26.11
C PHE A 511 -27.22 33.16 -26.11
N ALA A 512 -28.11 34.15 -26.04
CA ALA A 512 -27.72 35.56 -25.94
C ALA A 512 -26.98 35.85 -24.62
N LEU A 513 -27.54 35.42 -23.49
CA LEU A 513 -26.91 35.58 -22.18
C LEU A 513 -25.56 34.85 -22.09
N ALA A 514 -25.44 33.69 -22.74
CA ALA A 514 -24.18 32.94 -22.83
C ALA A 514 -23.10 33.69 -23.65
N GLN A 515 -23.50 34.37 -24.73
CA GLN A 515 -22.60 35.21 -25.53
C GLN A 515 -22.10 36.42 -24.74
N ASP A 516 -23.00 37.10 -24.03
CA ASP A 516 -22.67 38.24 -23.17
C ASP A 516 -21.72 37.81 -22.04
N PHE A 517 -22.05 36.71 -21.34
CA PHE A 517 -21.18 36.12 -20.32
C PHE A 517 -19.78 35.81 -20.85
N THR A 518 -19.69 35.22 -22.05
CA THR A 518 -18.40 34.87 -22.65
C THR A 518 -17.59 36.09 -23.05
N ALA A 519 -18.25 37.20 -23.43
CA ALA A 519 -17.59 38.46 -23.75
C ALA A 519 -17.04 39.19 -22.51
N GLU A 520 -17.65 38.97 -21.34
CA GLU A 520 -17.24 39.55 -20.05
C GLU A 520 -16.08 38.81 -19.36
N LEU A 521 -15.78 37.56 -19.75
CA LEU A 521 -14.65 36.80 -19.21
C LEU A 521 -13.29 37.45 -19.58
N GLU A 522 -12.56 37.96 -18.58
CA GLU A 522 -11.19 38.48 -18.74
C GLU A 522 -10.26 37.47 -19.43
N GLN A 523 -9.52 37.93 -20.44
CA GLN A 523 -8.66 37.08 -21.26
C GLN A 523 -7.30 36.86 -20.60
N ILE A 524 -7.18 35.78 -19.83
CA ILE A 524 -5.87 35.17 -19.59
C ILE A 524 -5.54 34.31 -20.81
N SER A 525 -4.32 34.45 -21.34
CA SER A 525 -3.91 33.74 -22.55
C SER A 525 -3.84 32.24 -22.29
N GLU A 526 -4.41 31.42 -23.17
CA GLU A 526 -4.26 29.97 -23.13
C GLU A 526 -2.77 29.59 -23.16
N GLN A 527 -1.98 30.38 -23.88
CA GLN A 527 -0.54 30.24 -24.00
C GLN A 527 0.19 30.50 -22.68
N ASP A 528 -0.25 31.49 -21.89
CA ASP A 528 0.35 31.80 -20.59
C ASP A 528 0.06 30.66 -19.60
N CYS A 529 -1.18 30.16 -19.55
CA CYS A 529 -1.53 29.01 -18.70
C CYS A 529 -0.75 27.75 -19.07
N LEU A 530 -0.51 27.51 -20.37
CA LEU A 530 0.31 26.37 -20.82
C LEU A 530 1.78 26.55 -20.47
N GLN A 531 2.34 27.75 -20.65
CA GLN A 531 3.72 28.05 -20.26
C GLN A 531 3.93 27.90 -18.75
N ASP A 532 3.01 28.42 -17.94
CA ASP A 532 3.05 28.27 -16.48
C ASP A 532 2.98 26.79 -16.08
N SER A 533 2.09 26.00 -16.69
CA SER A 533 1.98 24.57 -16.40
C SER A 533 3.24 23.78 -16.80
N LEU A 534 3.88 24.13 -17.92
CA LEU A 534 5.13 23.50 -18.35
C LEU A 534 6.28 23.81 -17.39
N ALA A 535 6.43 25.08 -16.98
CA ALA A 535 7.44 25.48 -15.99
C ALA A 535 7.25 24.74 -14.65
N LEU A 536 6.01 24.63 -14.17
CA LEU A 536 5.70 23.89 -12.94
C LEU A 536 6.05 22.40 -13.06
N LEU A 537 5.72 21.76 -14.19
CA LEU A 537 6.05 20.35 -14.43
C LEU A 537 7.56 20.09 -14.49
N GLU A 538 8.33 21.01 -15.09
CA GLU A 538 9.79 20.95 -15.13
C GLU A 538 10.40 21.08 -13.72
N GLU A 539 9.88 22.01 -12.90
CA GLU A 539 10.29 22.17 -11.50
C GLU A 539 9.97 20.93 -10.66
N ILE A 540 8.76 20.38 -10.79
CA ILE A 540 8.34 19.15 -10.09
C ILE A 540 9.29 17.99 -10.43
N SER A 541 9.49 17.73 -11.72
CA SER A 541 10.33 16.62 -12.19
C SER A 541 11.76 16.75 -11.66
N GLY A 542 12.36 17.94 -11.76
CA GLY A 542 13.70 18.22 -11.25
C GLY A 542 13.83 18.03 -9.73
N ALA A 543 12.83 18.48 -8.96
CA ALA A 543 12.82 18.32 -7.50
C ALA A 543 12.73 16.85 -7.08
N LEU A 544 11.83 16.08 -7.71
CA LEU A 544 11.68 14.65 -7.46
C LEU A 544 12.98 13.89 -7.75
N MET A 545 13.59 14.09 -8.93
CA MET A 545 14.85 13.44 -9.28
C MET A 545 15.99 13.80 -8.30
N PHE A 546 16.10 15.07 -7.89
CA PHE A 546 17.12 15.51 -6.93
C PHE A 546 16.98 14.81 -5.57
N SER A 547 15.75 14.54 -5.15
CA SER A 547 15.44 13.87 -3.87
C SER A 547 15.53 12.34 -3.91
N GLY A 548 16.01 11.76 -5.01
CA GLY A 548 16.13 10.30 -5.17
C GLY A 548 14.84 9.59 -5.59
N MET A 549 13.81 10.36 -5.98
CA MET A 549 12.52 9.87 -6.51
C MET A 549 12.56 9.90 -8.06
N ALA A 550 13.41 9.03 -8.62
CA ALA A 550 13.75 9.07 -10.04
C ALA A 550 12.62 8.56 -10.95
N GLU A 551 11.82 7.58 -10.51
CA GLU A 551 10.71 7.04 -11.31
C GLU A 551 9.54 8.03 -11.33
N GLU A 552 9.24 8.64 -10.20
CA GLU A 552 8.24 9.69 -10.02
C GLU A 552 8.60 10.92 -10.87
N GLY A 553 9.88 11.31 -10.86
CA GLY A 553 10.39 12.38 -11.71
C GLY A 553 10.25 12.10 -13.21
N GLN A 554 10.47 10.86 -13.65
CA GLN A 554 10.30 10.44 -15.04
C GLN A 554 8.83 10.46 -15.48
N VAL A 555 7.90 10.05 -14.61
CA VAL A 555 6.46 10.17 -14.89
C VAL A 555 6.08 11.63 -15.18
N MET A 556 6.58 12.56 -14.35
CA MET A 556 6.33 14.00 -14.53
C MET A 556 6.99 14.57 -15.79
N GLU A 557 8.18 14.09 -16.14
CA GLU A 557 8.88 14.47 -17.39
C GLU A 557 8.13 14.03 -18.65
N ARG A 558 7.56 12.82 -18.65
CA ARG A 558 6.71 12.33 -19.75
C ARG A 558 5.43 13.16 -19.87
N CYS A 559 4.80 13.50 -18.75
CA CYS A 559 3.64 14.40 -18.71
C CYS A 559 3.97 15.78 -19.27
N HIS A 560 5.12 16.35 -18.90
CA HIS A 560 5.64 17.61 -19.46
C HIS A 560 5.82 17.52 -20.97
N THR A 561 6.49 16.47 -21.45
CA THR A 561 6.81 16.27 -22.87
C THR A 561 5.54 16.22 -23.73
N TRP A 562 4.54 15.46 -23.28
CA TRP A 562 3.25 15.44 -23.96
C TRP A 562 2.57 16.81 -23.95
N LEU A 563 2.52 17.49 -22.80
CA LEU A 563 1.85 18.79 -22.70
C LEU A 563 2.50 19.84 -23.60
N ALA A 564 3.82 19.81 -23.75
CA ALA A 564 4.57 20.70 -24.65
C ALA A 564 4.18 20.44 -26.12
N ALA A 565 4.14 19.17 -26.53
CA ALA A 565 3.72 18.79 -27.87
C ALA A 565 2.26 19.16 -28.15
N ALA A 566 1.37 18.96 -27.17
CA ALA A 566 -0.04 19.32 -27.27
C ALA A 566 -0.25 20.84 -27.32
N ALA A 567 0.57 21.61 -26.60
CA ALA A 567 0.57 23.08 -26.64
C ALA A 567 0.99 23.60 -28.02
N ASP A 568 2.07 23.08 -28.60
CA ASP A 568 2.55 23.43 -29.93
C ASP A 568 1.51 23.11 -31.03
N ALA A 569 0.75 22.02 -30.85
CA ALA A 569 -0.31 21.61 -31.77
C ALA A 569 -1.64 22.36 -31.54
N GLY A 570 -1.78 23.14 -30.46
CA GLY A 570 -3.05 23.74 -30.02
C GLY A 570 -4.13 22.72 -29.61
N ALA A 571 -3.71 21.47 -29.36
CA ALA A 571 -4.56 20.29 -29.33
C ALA A 571 -4.97 19.80 -27.93
N VAL A 572 -4.69 20.56 -26.87
CA VAL A 572 -5.14 20.19 -25.51
C VAL A 572 -6.67 20.11 -25.49
N SER A 573 -7.21 18.90 -25.35
CA SER A 573 -8.63 18.56 -25.36
C SER A 573 -8.92 17.40 -24.41
N GLU A 574 -10.17 17.20 -23.98
CA GLU A 574 -10.57 16.05 -23.15
C GLU A 574 -10.63 14.77 -24.00
N ASP A 575 -9.47 14.26 -24.40
CA ASP A 575 -9.30 13.02 -25.16
C ASP A 575 -8.60 11.93 -24.32
N ASP A 576 -8.40 10.75 -24.92
CA ASP A 576 -7.77 9.62 -24.24
C ASP A 576 -6.34 9.93 -23.76
N ALA A 577 -5.63 10.84 -24.43
CA ALA A 577 -4.30 11.27 -24.02
C ALA A 577 -4.38 12.15 -22.76
N PHE A 578 -5.31 13.10 -22.71
CA PHE A 578 -5.56 13.88 -21.49
C PHE A 578 -5.98 12.99 -20.31
N ARG A 579 -6.75 11.92 -20.56
CA ARG A 579 -7.09 10.93 -19.52
C ARG A 579 -5.86 10.20 -18.99
N CYS A 580 -4.97 9.73 -19.87
CA CYS A 580 -3.71 9.10 -19.45
C CYS A 580 -2.83 10.06 -18.63
N PHE A 581 -2.78 11.35 -19.00
CA PHE A 581 -2.12 12.39 -18.21
C PHE A 581 -2.74 12.51 -16.81
N ALA A 582 -4.07 12.61 -16.73
CA ALA A 582 -4.78 12.77 -15.46
C ALA A 582 -4.61 11.54 -14.54
N ASP A 583 -4.66 10.33 -15.10
CA ASP A 583 -4.45 9.08 -14.36
C ASP A 583 -3.01 9.00 -13.82
N ALA A 584 -2.01 9.33 -14.64
CA ALA A 584 -0.61 9.37 -14.21
C ALA A 584 -0.41 10.38 -13.06
N PHE A 585 -1.04 11.56 -13.16
CA PHE A 585 -1.05 12.58 -12.10
C PHE A 585 -1.66 12.05 -10.80
N ALA A 586 -2.86 11.47 -10.87
CA ALA A 586 -3.57 10.96 -9.70
C ALA A 586 -2.79 9.84 -9.00
N HIS A 587 -2.21 8.92 -9.77
CA HIS A 587 -1.44 7.81 -9.20
C HIS A 587 -0.12 8.25 -8.55
N ILE A 588 0.59 9.24 -9.10
CA ILE A 588 1.76 9.82 -8.43
C ILE A 588 1.34 10.55 -7.17
N GLU A 589 0.26 11.33 -7.21
CA GLU A 589 -0.24 12.02 -6.03
C GLU A 589 -0.56 11.03 -4.90
N MET A 590 -1.29 9.95 -5.20
CA MET A 590 -1.64 8.91 -4.26
C MET A 590 -0.41 8.18 -3.70
N HIS A 591 0.53 7.81 -4.58
CA HIS A 591 1.81 7.19 -4.20
C HIS A 591 2.61 8.07 -3.23
N LEU A 592 2.77 9.36 -3.55
CA LEU A 592 3.48 10.30 -2.69
C LEU A 592 2.73 10.54 -1.37
N GLN A 593 1.40 10.65 -1.40
CA GLN A 593 0.62 10.88 -0.19
C GLN A 593 0.73 9.71 0.79
N ARG A 594 0.62 8.47 0.29
CA ARG A 594 0.71 7.27 1.13
C ARG A 594 2.12 7.00 1.62
N SER A 595 3.14 7.18 0.78
CA SER A 595 4.55 7.05 1.20
C SER A 595 4.98 8.07 2.26
N LEU A 596 4.32 9.23 2.34
CA LEU A 596 4.54 10.18 3.44
C LEU A 596 3.79 9.84 4.73
N LEU A 597 2.61 9.25 4.62
CA LEU A 597 1.81 8.83 5.77
C LEU A 597 2.44 7.62 6.47
N ASP A 598 2.86 6.64 5.67
CA ASP A 598 3.58 5.47 6.13
C ASP A 598 4.76 5.18 5.17
N PRO A 599 5.99 5.54 5.56
CA PRO A 599 7.21 5.32 4.75
C PRO A 599 7.49 3.84 4.45
N LEU A 600 6.79 2.93 5.13
CA LEU A 600 6.90 1.49 4.97
C LEU A 600 5.71 0.88 4.20
N ASP A 601 4.78 1.70 3.70
CA ASP A 601 3.68 1.24 2.83
C ASP A 601 4.22 0.87 1.44
N ASP A 602 3.78 -0.27 0.91
CA ASP A 602 4.17 -0.72 -0.43
C ASP A 602 3.31 -0.03 -1.49
N THR A 603 3.74 1.16 -1.86
CA THR A 603 3.08 1.97 -2.89
C THR A 603 3.57 1.66 -4.31
N SER A 604 4.32 0.56 -4.50
CA SER A 604 4.92 0.19 -5.79
C SER A 604 3.88 -0.05 -6.87
N HIS A 605 2.70 -0.57 -6.52
CA HIS A 605 1.62 -0.77 -7.49
C HIS A 605 1.09 0.56 -8.04
N MET A 606 0.95 1.57 -7.19
CA MET A 606 0.50 2.91 -7.58
C MET A 606 1.50 3.57 -8.49
N LEU A 607 2.79 3.48 -8.15
CA LEU A 607 3.88 3.96 -8.99
C LEU A 607 3.93 3.23 -10.33
N ALA A 608 3.76 1.90 -10.34
CA ALA A 608 3.72 1.12 -11.57
C ALA A 608 2.56 1.53 -12.49
N LEU A 609 1.39 1.83 -11.94
CA LEU A 609 0.26 2.36 -12.71
C LEU A 609 0.56 3.76 -13.27
N ALA A 610 1.14 4.64 -12.46
CA ALA A 610 1.57 5.96 -12.93
C ALA A 610 2.57 5.86 -14.09
N VAL A 611 3.56 4.98 -13.96
CA VAL A 611 4.54 4.67 -15.01
C VAL A 611 3.83 4.18 -16.26
N GLN A 612 2.97 3.16 -16.13
CA GLN A 612 2.22 2.59 -17.26
C GLN A 612 1.42 3.66 -18.02
N ARG A 613 0.69 4.54 -17.30
CA ARG A 613 -0.11 5.61 -17.89
C ARG A 613 0.75 6.66 -18.58
N SER A 614 1.88 7.03 -17.99
CA SER A 614 2.83 7.96 -18.61
C SER A 614 3.48 7.40 -19.88
N GLU A 615 3.74 6.09 -19.95
CA GLU A 615 4.28 5.42 -21.15
C GLU A 615 3.25 5.30 -22.26
N GLU A 616 1.98 5.10 -21.89
CA GLU A 616 0.87 5.14 -22.85
C GLU A 616 0.75 6.54 -23.46
N LEU A 617 0.83 7.58 -22.64
CA LEU A 617 0.83 8.98 -23.06
C LEU A 617 1.97 9.31 -24.05
N GLU A 618 3.18 8.84 -23.75
CA GLU A 618 4.35 9.01 -24.62
C GLU A 618 4.15 8.31 -25.98
N ARG A 619 3.69 7.05 -25.98
CA ARG A 619 3.36 6.32 -27.21
C ARG A 619 2.31 7.03 -28.07
N MET A 620 1.28 7.60 -27.45
CA MET A 620 0.25 8.34 -28.18
C MET A 620 0.81 9.62 -28.82
N SER A 621 1.77 10.28 -28.15
CA SER A 621 2.47 11.47 -28.66
C SER A 621 3.33 11.15 -29.90
N GLU A 622 4.05 10.04 -29.89
CA GLU A 622 4.87 9.58 -31.01
C GLU A 622 4.05 9.26 -32.26
N VAL A 623 2.89 8.63 -32.07
CA VAL A 623 1.95 8.30 -33.17
C VAL A 623 1.35 9.58 -33.78
N ALA A 624 1.09 10.61 -32.97
CA ALA A 624 0.60 11.91 -33.43
C ALA A 624 1.69 12.75 -34.16
N ALA A 625 2.96 12.60 -33.77
CA ALA A 625 4.10 13.31 -34.36
C ALA A 625 4.57 12.76 -35.72
N MET A 626 4.08 11.59 -36.15
CA MET A 626 4.48 10.99 -37.42
C MET A 626 3.87 11.76 -38.61
N PRO A 627 4.68 12.33 -39.53
CA PRO A 627 4.13 13.14 -40.61
C PRO A 627 3.25 12.29 -41.52
N GLN A 628 2.01 12.73 -41.77
CA GLN A 628 1.16 12.21 -42.85
C GLN A 628 1.83 12.47 -44.21
N ARG A 629 2.82 11.64 -44.57
CA ARG A 629 3.40 11.62 -45.91
C ARG A 629 2.82 10.44 -46.69
N LEU A 630 1.96 10.83 -47.64
CA LEU A 630 1.66 10.14 -48.90
C LEU A 630 0.88 8.82 -48.79
N LEU A 631 -0.44 8.93 -48.63
CA LEU A 631 -1.35 7.94 -49.21
C LEU A 631 -1.74 8.38 -50.62
N THR A 632 -0.98 7.94 -51.62
CA THR A 632 -1.49 7.86 -53.00
C THR A 632 -2.46 6.69 -53.10
N PRO A 633 -3.64 6.85 -53.74
CA PRO A 633 -4.59 5.77 -53.89
C PRO A 633 -4.10 4.83 -55.00
N VAL A 634 -3.79 3.57 -54.65
CA VAL A 634 -3.58 2.51 -55.65
C VAL A 634 -4.87 1.69 -55.78
N VAL A 635 -5.38 1.70 -57.00
CA VAL A 635 -6.60 1.06 -57.49
C VAL A 635 -6.33 -0.42 -57.85
N THR A 636 -7.12 -1.30 -57.23
CA THR A 636 -7.67 -2.61 -57.67
C THR A 636 -6.77 -3.76 -58.16
N ALA A 637 -6.93 -4.94 -57.53
CA ALA A 637 -7.40 -6.20 -58.14
C ALA A 637 -7.72 -7.25 -57.03
N PRO A 638 -8.59 -8.27 -57.29
CA PRO A 638 -9.53 -8.82 -56.30
C PRO A 638 -9.05 -10.11 -55.60
N ALA A 639 -9.47 -10.31 -54.35
CA ALA A 639 -9.38 -11.58 -53.62
C ALA A 639 -10.77 -12.20 -53.43
N GLU A 640 -10.85 -13.51 -53.68
CA GLU A 640 -12.00 -14.40 -53.51
C GLU A 640 -12.50 -14.49 -52.05
N PRO A 641 -13.78 -14.85 -51.81
CA PRO A 641 -14.39 -14.77 -50.50
C PRO A 641 -14.17 -16.05 -49.68
N ALA A 642 -13.49 -15.94 -48.54
CA ALA A 642 -13.52 -16.95 -47.48
C ALA A 642 -14.44 -16.48 -46.35
N THR A 643 -15.59 -17.13 -46.25
CA THR A 643 -16.64 -16.93 -45.25
C THR A 643 -16.15 -17.15 -43.81
N LYS A 644 -16.07 -16.09 -43.02
CA LYS A 644 -16.26 -16.13 -41.55
C LYS A 644 -17.52 -15.33 -41.23
N LYS A 645 -18.49 -15.98 -40.57
CA LYS A 645 -19.74 -15.39 -40.11
C LYS A 645 -19.44 -14.26 -39.13
N ILE A 646 -19.67 -13.03 -39.57
CA ILE A 646 -19.89 -11.86 -38.72
C ILE A 646 -21.35 -11.96 -38.27
N THR A 647 -21.56 -12.17 -36.97
CA THR A 647 -22.87 -11.97 -36.36
C THR A 647 -23.11 -10.47 -36.35
N THR A 648 -24.17 -10.05 -37.05
CA THR A 648 -24.63 -8.67 -37.18
C THR A 648 -25.00 -8.09 -35.81
N ILE A 649 -24.29 -7.04 -35.40
CA ILE A 649 -24.71 -6.14 -34.30
C ILE A 649 -25.79 -5.21 -34.88
N PRO A 650 -26.99 -5.12 -34.29
CA PRO A 650 -28.02 -4.15 -34.66
C PRO A 650 -27.57 -2.70 -34.36
N PRO A 651 -28.13 -1.67 -35.02
CA PRO A 651 -27.73 -0.28 -34.83
C PRO A 651 -27.95 0.14 -33.37
N ALA A 652 -26.87 0.58 -32.73
CA ALA A 652 -26.87 1.06 -31.35
C ALA A 652 -27.81 2.27 -31.22
N ALA A 653 -28.82 2.12 -30.36
CA ALA A 653 -29.57 3.24 -29.83
C ALA A 653 -28.62 4.13 -29.03
N ALA A 654 -28.66 5.44 -29.29
CA ALA A 654 -27.94 6.44 -28.52
C ALA A 654 -28.36 6.37 -27.04
N LYS A 655 -27.42 6.02 -26.16
CA LYS A 655 -27.57 6.13 -24.70
C LYS A 655 -27.38 7.59 -24.27
N LYS A 656 -28.15 7.99 -23.26
CA LYS A 656 -28.03 9.25 -22.51
C LYS A 656 -26.63 9.36 -21.89
N GLN A 657 -26.01 10.54 -21.91
CA GLN A 657 -24.77 10.80 -21.17
C GLN A 657 -25.08 11.00 -19.69
N GLU A 658 -25.08 9.91 -18.93
CA GLU A 658 -24.90 9.89 -17.48
C GLU A 658 -23.42 9.54 -17.22
N ILE A 659 -22.83 9.98 -16.09
CA ILE A 659 -21.54 9.45 -15.65
C ILE A 659 -21.78 7.96 -15.37
N GLU A 660 -21.19 7.09 -16.19
CA GLU A 660 -21.23 5.63 -16.08
C GLU A 660 -19.85 5.15 -15.58
N ASP A 661 -19.83 4.07 -14.83
CA ASP A 661 -18.59 3.40 -14.44
C ASP A 661 -17.99 2.66 -15.65
N ASP A 662 -16.66 2.52 -15.67
CA ASP A 662 -15.94 1.78 -16.70
C ASP A 662 -16.00 0.26 -16.44
N ASP A 663 -15.53 -0.56 -17.38
CA ASP A 663 -15.43 -2.03 -17.20
C ASP A 663 -14.25 -2.37 -16.29
N ILE A 664 -14.51 -2.44 -14.98
CA ILE A 664 -13.49 -2.64 -13.94
C ILE A 664 -13.19 -4.12 -13.72
N THR A 665 -11.91 -4.48 -13.80
CA THR A 665 -11.46 -5.85 -13.51
C THR A 665 -11.67 -6.19 -12.02
N PRO A 666 -11.93 -7.46 -11.67
CA PRO A 666 -12.12 -7.88 -10.27
C PRO A 666 -10.97 -7.46 -9.34
N GLU A 667 -9.74 -7.44 -9.85
CA GLU A 667 -8.55 -7.08 -9.09
C GLU A 667 -8.51 -5.59 -8.71
N PHE A 668 -8.87 -4.68 -9.63
CA PHE A 668 -8.92 -3.24 -9.34
C PHE A 668 -10.11 -2.86 -8.44
N ARG A 669 -11.20 -3.64 -8.50
CA ARG A 669 -12.34 -3.47 -7.59
C ARG A 669 -11.98 -3.86 -6.15
N GLU A 670 -11.18 -4.92 -5.97
CA GLU A 670 -10.68 -5.36 -4.65
C GLU A 670 -9.75 -4.29 -4.03
N VAL A 671 -8.83 -3.73 -4.83
CA VAL A 671 -7.93 -2.65 -4.36
C VAL A 671 -8.71 -1.38 -3.99
N PHE A 672 -9.64 -0.94 -4.84
CA PHE A 672 -10.47 0.23 -4.54
C PHE A 672 -11.32 0.04 -3.27
N MET A 673 -11.80 -1.18 -3.02
CA MET A 673 -12.55 -1.52 -1.81
C MET A 673 -11.68 -1.35 -0.58
N GLU A 674 -10.50 -1.98 -0.56
CA GLU A 674 -9.57 -1.93 0.57
C GLU A 674 -9.18 -0.48 0.91
N GLU A 675 -8.79 0.32 -0.10
CA GLU A 675 -8.41 1.72 0.11
C GLU A 675 -9.60 2.62 0.53
N SER A 676 -10.79 2.34 0.01
CA SER A 676 -11.98 3.12 0.35
C SER A 676 -12.50 2.80 1.76
N GLU A 677 -12.35 1.55 2.23
CA GLU A 677 -12.71 1.17 3.61
C GLU A 677 -11.82 1.90 4.62
N GLU A 678 -10.51 1.99 4.37
CA GLU A 678 -9.56 2.77 5.20
C GLU A 678 -10.00 4.24 5.29
N ILE A 679 -10.29 4.87 4.15
CA ILE A 679 -10.73 6.26 4.08
C ILE A 679 -12.04 6.47 4.86
N ILE A 680 -12.99 5.54 4.75
CA ILE A 680 -14.29 5.64 5.43
C ILE A 680 -14.14 5.52 6.94
N GLU A 681 -13.27 4.63 7.44
CA GLU A 681 -13.00 4.48 8.87
C GLU A 681 -12.37 5.76 9.46
N GLU A 682 -11.42 6.37 8.74
CA GLU A 682 -10.82 7.64 9.13
C GLU A 682 -11.85 8.78 9.12
N LEU A 683 -12.69 8.87 8.08
CA LEU A 683 -13.78 9.84 8.01
C LEU A 683 -14.80 9.68 9.16
N GLN A 684 -15.11 8.45 9.55
CA GLN A 684 -16.01 8.16 10.69
C GLN A 684 -15.41 8.56 12.04
N THR A 685 -14.09 8.67 12.13
CA THR A 685 -13.37 9.14 13.33
C THR A 685 -13.24 10.67 13.33
N LEU A 686 -12.79 11.25 12.22
CA LEU A 686 -12.51 12.69 12.10
C LEU A 686 -13.78 13.55 12.11
N LEU A 687 -14.89 13.06 11.58
CA LEU A 687 -16.13 13.83 11.49
C LEU A 687 -16.71 14.16 12.88
N PRO A 688 -16.90 13.19 13.81
CA PRO A 688 -17.28 13.49 15.19
C PRO A 688 -16.32 14.46 15.90
N ASP A 689 -15.02 14.33 15.67
CA ASP A 689 -14.01 15.19 16.29
C ASP A 689 -14.12 16.65 15.80
N TRP A 690 -14.31 16.84 14.49
CA TRP A 690 -14.56 18.16 13.93
C TRP A 690 -15.87 18.78 14.45
N LEU A 691 -16.93 17.98 14.59
CA LEU A 691 -18.22 18.45 15.11
C LEU A 691 -18.15 18.91 16.57
N ASN A 692 -17.30 18.27 17.37
CA ASN A 692 -17.05 18.64 18.76
C ASN A 692 -16.13 19.87 18.90
N SER A 693 -15.37 20.20 17.85
CA SER A 693 -14.37 21.27 17.85
C SER A 693 -14.46 22.13 16.58
N ARG A 694 -15.62 22.79 16.37
CA ARG A 694 -15.97 23.62 15.19
C ARG A 694 -15.11 24.88 14.94
N GLY A 695 -13.84 24.88 15.32
CA GLY A 695 -12.86 25.95 15.09
C GLY A 695 -11.47 25.46 14.68
N ALA A 696 -11.27 24.17 14.41
CA ALA A 696 -10.01 23.62 13.91
C ALA A 696 -10.08 23.37 12.40
N ASP A 697 -9.58 24.32 11.60
CA ASP A 697 -9.51 24.18 10.14
C ASP A 697 -8.65 22.98 9.70
N GLU A 698 -7.73 22.51 10.55
CA GLU A 698 -6.86 21.37 10.25
C GLU A 698 -7.63 20.04 10.12
N THR A 699 -8.56 19.75 11.02
CA THR A 699 -9.39 18.51 10.92
C THR A 699 -10.30 18.56 9.68
N LEU A 700 -10.79 19.75 9.31
CA LEU A 700 -11.60 19.91 8.10
C LEU A 700 -10.76 19.75 6.82
N LYS A 701 -9.52 20.24 6.81
CA LYS A 701 -8.55 20.00 5.72
C LYS A 701 -8.23 18.51 5.57
N GLU A 702 -8.15 17.80 6.68
CA GLU A 702 -7.92 16.35 6.71
C GLU A 702 -9.12 15.58 6.14
N ILE A 703 -10.35 15.86 6.59
CA ILE A 703 -11.58 15.33 6.00
C ILE A 703 -11.64 15.62 4.48
N ARG A 704 -11.34 16.85 4.08
CA ARG A 704 -11.28 17.25 2.66
C ARG A 704 -10.23 16.46 1.88
N ARG A 705 -9.08 16.16 2.47
CA ARG A 705 -8.03 15.32 1.87
C ARG A 705 -8.52 13.89 1.67
N HIS A 706 -9.21 13.29 2.64
CA HIS A 706 -9.82 11.96 2.48
C HIS A 706 -10.81 11.91 1.30
N PHE A 707 -11.66 12.92 1.13
CA PHE A 707 -12.55 13.00 -0.04
C PHE A 707 -11.80 13.25 -1.36
N HIS A 708 -10.69 13.98 -1.33
CA HIS A 708 -9.82 14.15 -2.49
C HIS A 708 -9.18 12.81 -2.92
N THR A 709 -8.66 12.04 -1.97
CA THR A 709 -8.11 10.70 -2.22
C THR A 709 -9.21 9.75 -2.69
N PHE A 710 -10.37 9.73 -2.04
CA PHE A 710 -11.53 8.92 -2.45
C PHE A 710 -11.96 9.20 -3.90
N LYS A 711 -11.98 10.48 -4.32
CA LYS A 711 -12.18 10.88 -5.71
C LYS A 711 -11.10 10.31 -6.64
N GLY A 712 -9.82 10.44 -6.25
CA GLY A 712 -8.68 9.93 -7.01
C GLY A 712 -8.77 8.43 -7.23
N ASN A 713 -8.99 7.66 -6.16
CA ASN A 713 -9.11 6.21 -6.19
C ASN A 713 -10.29 5.77 -7.06
N GLY A 714 -11.44 6.44 -6.90
CA GLY A 714 -12.63 6.16 -7.70
C GLY A 714 -12.39 6.35 -9.20
N ARG A 715 -11.73 7.43 -9.61
CA ARG A 715 -11.39 7.67 -11.02
C ARG A 715 -10.33 6.70 -11.55
N ALA A 716 -9.32 6.42 -10.74
CA ALA A 716 -8.21 5.53 -11.09
C ALA A 716 -8.67 4.11 -11.45
N VAL A 717 -9.68 3.59 -10.75
CA VAL A 717 -10.22 2.25 -11.02
C VAL A 717 -11.42 2.23 -11.96
N GLY A 718 -11.94 3.40 -12.37
CA GLY A 718 -13.13 3.50 -13.23
C GLY A 718 -14.47 3.51 -12.48
N ALA A 719 -14.46 3.66 -11.15
CA ALA A 719 -15.62 3.87 -10.28
C ALA A 719 -16.07 5.34 -10.29
N ASN A 720 -16.34 5.85 -11.50
CA ASN A 720 -16.61 7.25 -11.78
C ASN A 720 -17.79 7.81 -10.98
N VAL A 721 -18.82 7.00 -10.70
CA VAL A 721 -20.01 7.45 -9.97
C VAL A 721 -19.71 7.73 -8.49
N LEU A 722 -18.91 6.88 -7.85
CA LEU A 722 -18.46 7.10 -6.47
C LEU A 722 -17.38 8.19 -6.40
N GLY A 723 -16.48 8.22 -7.37
CA GLY A 723 -15.49 9.29 -7.50
C GLY A 723 -16.12 10.68 -7.61
N GLU A 724 -17.25 10.79 -8.32
CA GLU A 724 -18.02 12.03 -8.44
C GLU A 724 -18.67 12.46 -7.12
N LEU A 725 -19.17 11.51 -6.33
CA LEU A 725 -19.66 11.81 -4.98
C LEU A 725 -18.52 12.38 -4.11
N GLY A 726 -17.34 11.74 -4.13
CA GLY A 726 -16.15 12.22 -3.44
C GLY A 726 -15.76 13.64 -3.85
N TRP A 727 -15.77 13.91 -5.15
CA TRP A 727 -15.50 15.25 -5.67
C TRP A 727 -16.53 16.29 -5.20
N SER A 728 -17.83 15.95 -5.20
CA SER A 728 -18.89 16.87 -4.80
C SER A 728 -18.77 17.31 -3.33
N VAL A 729 -18.33 16.41 -2.45
CA VAL A 729 -18.05 16.74 -1.06
C VAL A 729 -16.77 17.57 -0.96
N GLN A 730 -15.72 17.21 -1.69
CA GLN A 730 -14.48 17.97 -1.72
C GLN A 730 -14.72 19.44 -2.13
N ASP A 731 -15.50 19.70 -3.19
CA ASP A 731 -15.85 21.05 -3.65
C ASP A 731 -16.65 21.82 -2.59
N MET A 732 -17.59 21.16 -1.92
CA MET A 732 -18.35 21.76 -0.83
C MET A 732 -17.44 22.17 0.34
N LEU A 733 -16.47 21.32 0.71
CA LEU A 733 -15.53 21.60 1.79
C LEU A 733 -14.48 22.65 1.42
N ASP A 734 -14.05 22.69 0.16
CA ASP A 734 -13.14 23.72 -0.35
C ASP A 734 -13.73 25.11 -0.11
N ARG A 735 -15.03 25.31 -0.41
CA ARG A 735 -15.72 26.59 -0.15
C ARG A 735 -15.86 26.93 1.33
N VAL A 736 -16.00 25.93 2.20
CA VAL A 736 -16.02 26.18 3.65
C VAL A 736 -14.65 26.66 4.12
N LEU A 737 -13.59 26.02 3.65
CA LEU A 737 -12.21 26.36 3.99
C LEU A 737 -11.79 27.73 3.43
N ASP A 738 -12.28 28.09 2.24
CA ASP A 738 -12.04 29.39 1.61
C ASP A 738 -12.90 30.52 2.22
N GLY A 739 -13.80 30.18 3.17
CA GLY A 739 -14.69 31.13 3.83
C GLY A 739 -15.86 31.62 2.97
N GLU A 740 -16.07 30.98 1.81
CA GLU A 740 -17.16 31.26 0.87
C GLU A 740 -18.48 30.65 1.34
N LEU A 741 -18.42 29.56 2.11
CA LEU A 741 -19.58 28.83 2.63
C LEU A 741 -19.58 28.75 4.17
N VAL A 742 -20.65 29.23 4.80
CA VAL A 742 -20.80 29.18 6.26
C VAL A 742 -21.20 27.78 6.71
N VAL A 743 -20.50 27.25 7.72
CA VAL A 743 -20.85 25.98 8.38
C VAL A 743 -22.22 26.10 9.05
N SER A 744 -23.25 25.57 8.39
CA SER A 744 -24.62 25.49 8.89
C SER A 744 -24.94 24.07 9.37
N ASP A 745 -25.97 23.93 10.22
CA ASP A 745 -26.43 22.60 10.67
C ASP A 745 -26.93 21.73 9.50
N GLN A 746 -27.34 22.36 8.41
CA GLN A 746 -27.75 21.68 7.17
C GLN A 746 -26.55 21.08 6.42
N LEU A 747 -25.43 21.82 6.32
CA LEU A 747 -24.19 21.33 5.73
C LEU A 747 -23.61 20.18 6.57
N VAL A 748 -23.62 20.35 7.89
CA VAL A 748 -23.21 19.31 8.85
C VAL A 748 -24.02 18.04 8.66
N GLY A 749 -25.37 18.15 8.64
CA GLY A 749 -26.23 16.99 8.47
C GLY A 749 -26.07 16.31 7.11
N LEU A 750 -25.75 17.07 6.05
CA LEU A 750 -25.45 16.51 4.74
C LEU A 750 -24.11 15.75 4.73
N LEU A 751 -23.07 16.31 5.36
CA LEU A 751 -21.76 15.65 5.47
C LEU A 751 -21.86 14.36 6.30
N GLU A 752 -22.61 14.37 7.41
CA GLU A 752 -22.94 13.17 8.20
C GLU A 752 -23.69 12.12 7.37
N GLU A 753 -24.70 12.52 6.60
CA GLU A 753 -25.44 11.58 5.75
C GLU A 753 -24.54 10.95 4.68
N VAL A 754 -23.64 11.71 4.06
CA VAL A 754 -22.70 11.16 3.07
C VAL A 754 -21.75 10.16 3.72
N VAL A 755 -21.08 10.52 4.83
CA VAL A 755 -20.14 9.62 5.52
C VAL A 755 -20.83 8.35 6.02
N ASN A 756 -22.08 8.45 6.48
CA ASN A 756 -22.87 7.29 6.90
C ASN A 756 -23.34 6.41 5.73
N ALA A 757 -23.52 6.99 4.54
CA ALA A 757 -23.93 6.26 3.34
C ALA A 757 -22.75 5.55 2.64
N LEU A 758 -21.53 6.07 2.75
CA LEU A 758 -20.35 5.52 2.07
C LEU A 758 -20.12 4.01 2.29
N PRO A 759 -20.20 3.44 3.51
CA PRO A 759 -20.02 2.00 3.72
C PRO A 759 -21.01 1.14 2.93
N GLU A 760 -22.29 1.53 2.92
CA GLU A 760 -23.35 0.80 2.22
C GLU A 760 -23.17 0.92 0.69
N LEU A 761 -22.83 2.12 0.21
CA LEU A 761 -22.60 2.40 -1.19
C LEU A 761 -21.40 1.63 -1.74
N LEU A 762 -20.31 1.56 -0.97
CA LEU A 762 -19.12 0.80 -1.32
C LEU A 762 -19.38 -0.72 -1.32
N ALA A 763 -20.09 -1.23 -0.31
CA ALA A 763 -20.46 -2.64 -0.24
C ALA A 763 -21.34 -3.08 -1.42
N ALA A 764 -22.32 -2.26 -1.81
CA ALA A 764 -23.18 -2.51 -2.95
C ALA A 764 -22.40 -2.50 -4.28
N TYR A 765 -21.45 -1.58 -4.42
CA TYR A 765 -20.54 -1.49 -5.56
C TYR A 765 -19.70 -2.76 -5.76
N CYS A 766 -19.23 -3.35 -4.66
CA CYS A 766 -18.37 -4.54 -4.68
C CYS A 766 -19.12 -5.84 -4.97
N ALA A 767 -20.38 -5.96 -4.56
CA ALA A 767 -21.17 -7.17 -4.74
C ALA A 767 -21.62 -7.43 -6.21
N SER A 768 -21.32 -6.52 -7.16
CA SER A 768 -21.93 -6.49 -8.50
C SER A 768 -23.47 -6.45 -8.47
N GLU A 769 -24.04 -6.07 -7.33
CA GLU A 769 -25.43 -5.64 -7.24
C GLU A 769 -25.50 -4.22 -7.80
N GLU A 770 -26.63 -3.83 -8.43
CA GLU A 770 -26.77 -2.43 -8.86
C GLU A 770 -26.71 -1.56 -7.59
N PRO A 771 -25.65 -0.74 -7.39
CA PRO A 771 -25.67 0.20 -6.28
C PRO A 771 -26.92 1.06 -6.41
N ASP A 772 -27.44 1.61 -5.31
CA ASP A 772 -28.52 2.59 -5.40
C ASP A 772 -27.95 3.88 -6.02
N LEU A 773 -27.76 3.84 -7.35
CA LEU A 773 -27.25 4.92 -8.18
C LEU A 773 -28.11 6.16 -8.00
N ARG A 774 -29.39 5.98 -7.67
CA ARG A 774 -30.29 7.06 -7.34
C ARG A 774 -29.88 7.72 -6.01
N ARG A 775 -29.53 6.95 -4.97
CA ARG A 775 -29.01 7.49 -3.70
C ARG A 775 -27.67 8.21 -3.89
N VAL A 776 -26.71 7.62 -4.61
CA VAL A 776 -25.42 8.28 -4.90
C VAL A 776 -25.62 9.60 -5.63
N ARG A 777 -26.49 9.61 -6.65
CA ARG A 777 -26.81 10.81 -7.43
C ARG A 777 -27.53 11.87 -6.60
N LEU A 778 -28.46 11.47 -5.73
CA LEU A 778 -29.16 12.40 -4.83
C LEU A 778 -28.20 13.07 -3.84
N LEU A 779 -27.28 12.31 -3.24
CA LEU A 779 -26.25 12.85 -2.34
C LEU A 779 -25.29 13.77 -3.08
N THR A 780 -24.85 13.39 -4.27
CA THR A 780 -23.99 14.20 -5.14
C THR A 780 -24.66 15.52 -5.50
N GLN A 781 -25.93 15.49 -5.92
CA GLN A 781 -26.72 16.69 -6.23
C GLN A 781 -26.93 17.57 -5.00
N ALA A 782 -27.17 16.97 -3.83
CA ALA A 782 -27.31 17.67 -2.57
C ALA A 782 -26.01 18.39 -2.16
N CYS A 783 -24.85 17.74 -2.33
CA CYS A 783 -23.55 18.35 -2.04
C CYS A 783 -23.30 19.56 -2.94
N PHE A 784 -23.56 19.45 -4.25
CA PHE A 784 -23.45 20.61 -5.14
C PHE A 784 -24.47 21.71 -4.83
N ALA A 785 -25.71 21.36 -4.44
CA ALA A 785 -26.71 22.34 -4.02
C ALA A 785 -26.28 23.09 -2.74
N SER A 786 -25.76 22.37 -1.75
CA SER A 786 -25.24 22.98 -0.52
C SER A 786 -24.00 23.82 -0.80
N ALA A 787 -23.13 23.40 -1.72
CA ALA A 787 -21.96 24.17 -2.15
C ALA A 787 -22.35 25.52 -2.80
N ARG A 788 -23.52 25.60 -3.44
CA ARG A 788 -24.12 26.84 -4.00
C ARG A 788 -24.91 27.69 -2.98
N GLY A 789 -24.97 27.28 -1.71
CA GLY A 789 -25.77 27.93 -0.68
C GLY A 789 -27.29 27.71 -0.80
N GLU A 790 -27.73 26.71 -1.56
CA GLU A 790 -29.15 26.36 -1.70
C GLU A 790 -29.62 25.50 -0.51
N SER A 791 -30.87 25.69 -0.06
CA SER A 791 -31.43 24.88 1.03
C SER A 791 -31.90 23.52 0.50
N VAL A 792 -31.21 22.45 0.90
CA VAL A 792 -31.54 21.04 0.61
C VAL A 792 -32.49 20.45 1.67
N VAL A 793 -33.65 19.92 1.27
CA VAL A 793 -34.57 19.26 2.21
C VAL A 793 -34.09 17.83 2.53
N LEU A 794 -33.42 17.66 3.68
CA LEU A 794 -32.88 16.36 4.14
C LEU A 794 -33.93 15.22 4.24
N ALA A 795 -35.22 15.54 4.39
CA ALA A 795 -36.32 14.59 4.52
C ALA A 795 -36.65 13.80 3.23
N GLU A 796 -36.06 14.17 2.08
CA GLU A 796 -36.16 13.42 0.82
C GLU A 796 -35.02 12.39 0.68
N LEU A 797 -33.86 12.62 1.32
CA LEU A 797 -32.64 11.80 1.23
C LEU A 797 -32.73 10.50 2.06
N THR A 798 -33.50 10.50 3.15
CA THR A 798 -33.65 9.36 4.08
C THR A 798 -34.80 8.40 3.73
N ARG A 799 -35.61 8.70 2.69
CA ARG A 799 -36.88 8.00 2.42
C ARG A 799 -36.74 6.68 1.63
N THR A 800 -35.54 6.28 1.21
CA THR A 800 -35.30 5.05 0.41
C THR A 800 -34.71 3.88 1.19
N ALA A 801 -34.61 3.95 2.53
CA ALA A 801 -34.11 2.84 3.36
C ALA A 801 -35.20 1.83 3.82
N GLY A 802 -36.40 1.80 3.23
CA GLY A 802 -37.45 0.89 3.70
C GLY A 802 -38.62 0.65 2.76
N VAL A 803 -38.73 -0.60 2.31
CA VAL A 803 -39.92 -1.27 1.75
C VAL A 803 -40.34 -0.83 0.33
N ALA A 804 -40.13 -1.73 -0.63
CA ALA A 804 -40.79 -1.67 -1.94
C ALA A 804 -42.32 -1.66 -1.76
N PRO A 805 -43.08 -0.79 -2.44
CA PRO A 805 -44.52 -0.82 -2.36
C PRO A 805 -45.01 -2.11 -3.04
N THR A 806 -45.63 -3.00 -2.26
CA THR A 806 -46.38 -4.13 -2.80
C THR A 806 -47.51 -3.60 -3.68
N ALA A 807 -47.71 -4.24 -4.83
CA ALA A 807 -48.60 -3.82 -5.91
C ALA A 807 -50.12 -3.84 -5.60
N ASP A 808 -50.55 -3.58 -4.35
CA ASP A 808 -51.96 -3.66 -3.93
C ASP A 808 -52.53 -2.39 -3.27
N GLU A 809 -51.83 -1.26 -3.24
CA GLU A 809 -52.36 0.00 -2.71
C GLU A 809 -52.23 1.18 -3.68
N VAL A 810 -52.86 1.07 -4.86
CA VAL A 810 -53.40 2.24 -5.57
C VAL A 810 -54.79 1.90 -6.10
N ALA A 811 -55.74 1.81 -5.18
CA ALA A 811 -57.16 1.85 -5.50
C ALA A 811 -57.74 3.19 -5.05
N VAL A 812 -58.13 3.97 -6.06
CA VAL A 812 -59.17 5.02 -6.08
C VAL A 812 -58.80 6.44 -5.64
N ALA A 813 -58.66 7.32 -6.64
CA ALA A 813 -59.56 8.48 -6.81
C ALA A 813 -59.49 9.02 -8.25
N MET A 814 -60.37 8.54 -9.14
CA MET A 814 -60.75 9.29 -10.34
C MET A 814 -61.86 10.28 -10.00
N PRO A 815 -61.88 11.49 -10.58
CA PRO A 815 -62.99 12.42 -10.40
C PRO A 815 -64.18 11.99 -11.25
N ALA A 816 -65.38 12.09 -10.66
CA ALA A 816 -66.65 11.81 -11.31
C ALA A 816 -66.93 12.81 -12.44
N THR A 817 -67.22 12.30 -13.64
CA THR A 817 -68.00 13.00 -14.67
C THR A 817 -69.22 12.16 -14.99
N GLU A 818 -70.40 12.65 -14.60
CA GLU A 818 -71.71 12.18 -15.04
C GLU A 818 -72.21 13.03 -16.24
N PRO A 819 -73.25 12.61 -17.00
CA PRO A 819 -73.10 12.31 -18.42
C PRO A 819 -73.96 13.21 -19.32
N LEU A 820 -73.72 13.17 -20.63
CA LEU A 820 -74.69 13.62 -21.63
C LEU A 820 -74.88 12.56 -22.71
N ALA A 821 -76.13 12.13 -22.84
CA ALA A 821 -76.70 11.23 -23.82
C ALA A 821 -76.49 11.73 -25.26
N HIS A 822 -76.15 10.86 -26.21
CA HIS A 822 -77.09 10.07 -27.01
C HIS A 822 -76.35 9.17 -28.00
#